data_AF-A0A960WE08-F1
#
_entry.id   AF-A0A960WE08-F1
#
_cell.length_a   1.000
_cell.length_b   1.000
_cell.length_c   1.000
_cell.angle_alpha   90.00
_cell.angle_beta   90.00
_cell.angle_gamma   90.00
#
_symmetry.space_group_name_H-M   'P 1'
#
loop_
_entity.id
_entity.type
_entity.pdbx_description
1 polymer ?
#
loop_
_entity_poly.entity_id
_entity_poly.type
_entity_poly.pdbx_seq_one_letter_code
_entity_poly.pdbx_strand_id
1 'polypeptide(L)'
;MEPTITTTSKKSSTSHATGLTYKRAFSKADIHPFDDVEWEMRSATITNENGDVVFSQENVEIPAFWSQMATNVVVSKYFRGALGSIERENSVKQLISRVSQTISLWAQKGDYFQTKAELEAFEDDLTYLLLHQMMAFNSPVWFNVGIEDHPQCSACFINSVEDNMSSILDLAKTEGMLFKGGSGSGTNLSSIRSSKETLTGGGNASGPVSFMKGYDAFAGVIKSGGKTRRAAKMVILDVDHPDIQEFIDCKKEEEKKAWALIDAGYDGSFTGEAYASVFFQNSNNSVRVSDKFMQAAQDQSTWSTKAVRDGKTVETLQAEDLLTQIADAAWFCGDPGIQFDDTINKWHTCAQTDRIYGSNPCSEYMFLNDTACNLASLNLMKFQTPEGQFNIEAFQNACKTTILAQEILVDNASYPTAKIETNSHIYRPLGLGYANLGALLMSKGLPYDSEQGRAYAAAITAVMTGHAYLTSSQIAASRGAFAGYAQNRESMLKVIRQHADAVYTMDKDLLDPALFEAAAQNWEKAFELGKKVGFRNAQVSVLAPTGTIAFMMDCDTTGIEPDIALVKYKKMVGDGYIKMVNRTVPMALKNLGYTMDEVSDITAYIDEHETIEGCTLVKEDHLAVFDCAIKPAHGHRFIGPMGHINMMAATQAFLSGAISKTVNLPHEITPDEITRIYMQAWKKGLKAIAIYRDGCKRSQPLNTSATN
;
A
#
# COMPACT_ATOMS: atom_id res chain seq x y z
N MET A 1 -18.16 -19.84 41.30
CA MET A 1 -18.04 -18.54 41.99
C MET A 1 -16.87 -17.82 41.35
N GLU A 2 -17.15 -17.15 40.25
CA GLU A 2 -16.19 -16.35 39.48
C GLU A 2 -15.93 -15.03 40.20
N PRO A 3 -14.68 -14.54 40.26
CA PRO A 3 -14.39 -13.24 40.83
C PRO A 3 -14.71 -12.16 39.79
N THR A 4 -15.76 -11.40 40.08
CA THR A 4 -16.11 -10.16 39.37
C THR A 4 -15.00 -9.14 39.57
N ILE A 5 -14.19 -8.89 38.54
CA ILE A 5 -13.23 -7.79 38.53
C ILE A 5 -13.98 -6.53 38.09
N THR A 6 -14.34 -5.71 39.06
CA THR A 6 -14.95 -4.39 38.88
C THR A 6 -13.94 -3.47 38.19
N THR A 7 -14.21 -3.09 36.94
CA THR A 7 -13.50 -2.05 36.20
C THR A 7 -13.76 -0.69 36.84
N THR A 8 -12.92 -0.31 37.80
CA THR A 8 -12.86 1.06 38.29
C THR A 8 -12.03 1.87 37.31
N SER A 9 -12.68 2.67 36.46
CA SER A 9 -12.02 3.69 35.64
C SER A 9 -11.44 4.76 36.58
N LYS A 10 -10.20 4.57 37.04
CA LYS A 10 -9.41 5.67 37.58
C LYS A 10 -9.09 6.59 36.41
N LYS A 11 -9.87 7.65 36.26
CA LYS A 11 -9.45 8.86 35.54
C LYS A 11 -8.14 9.32 36.19
N SER A 12 -7.04 9.03 35.53
CA SER A 12 -5.74 9.65 35.82
C SER A 12 -5.91 11.15 35.61
N SER A 13 -5.97 11.89 36.71
CA SER A 13 -5.88 13.35 36.72
C SER A 13 -4.42 13.76 36.47
N THR A 14 -3.94 13.56 35.25
CA THR A 14 -2.78 14.27 34.72
C THR A 14 -3.31 15.57 34.10
N SER A 15 -2.80 16.72 34.55
CA SER A 15 -3.09 18.02 33.96
C SER A 15 -2.89 17.94 32.45
N HIS A 16 -3.97 17.97 31.66
CA HIS A 16 -3.84 17.91 30.21
C HIS A 16 -3.15 19.20 29.77
N ALA A 17 -2.01 19.01 29.09
CA ALA A 17 -1.33 20.08 28.38
C ALA A 17 -2.31 20.72 27.38
N THR A 18 -2.13 22.01 27.10
CA THR A 18 -2.94 22.76 26.14
C THR A 18 -3.07 21.98 24.82
N GLY A 19 -4.25 22.01 24.19
CA GLY A 19 -4.51 21.35 22.90
C GLY A 19 -3.47 21.70 21.81
N LEU A 20 -3.53 21.05 20.64
CA LEU A 20 -2.60 21.32 19.56
C LEU A 20 -2.84 22.71 18.95
N THR A 21 -1.75 23.40 18.63
CA THR A 21 -1.79 24.60 17.82
C THR A 21 -1.80 24.22 16.34
N TYR A 22 -2.79 24.70 15.59
CA TYR A 22 -2.93 24.43 14.16
C TYR A 22 -2.93 25.73 13.36
N LYS A 23 -1.95 25.86 12.46
CA LYS A 23 -1.85 27.00 11.54
C LYS A 23 -2.43 26.58 10.21
N ARG A 24 -3.45 27.31 9.75
CA ARG A 24 -4.05 27.19 8.42
C ARG A 24 -2.97 27.31 7.33
N ALA A 25 -2.97 26.38 6.38
CA ALA A 25 -1.91 26.24 5.38
C ALA A 25 -2.40 26.32 3.93
N PHE A 26 -3.64 25.90 3.64
CA PHE A 26 -4.12 25.78 2.25
C PHE A 26 -5.37 26.62 1.99
N SER A 27 -6.30 26.59 2.93
CA SER A 27 -7.59 27.27 2.85
C SER A 27 -7.52 28.75 3.26
N LYS A 28 -8.58 29.51 2.99
CA LYS A 28 -8.75 30.92 3.38
C LYS A 28 -9.74 31.00 4.54
N ALA A 29 -9.48 31.83 5.55
CA ALA A 29 -10.27 31.85 6.80
C ALA A 29 -11.75 32.19 6.61
N ASP A 30 -12.08 33.05 5.64
CA ASP A 30 -13.45 33.55 5.42
C ASP A 30 -14.13 32.93 4.19
N ILE A 31 -13.51 31.93 3.54
CA ILE A 31 -14.03 31.29 2.33
C ILE A 31 -13.93 29.77 2.52
N HIS A 32 -15.08 29.10 2.57
CA HIS A 32 -15.11 27.65 2.65
C HIS A 32 -14.50 27.06 1.36
N PRO A 33 -13.71 25.97 1.42
CA PRO A 33 -13.01 25.43 0.23
C PRO A 33 -13.92 25.13 -0.97
N PHE A 34 -15.17 24.73 -0.74
CA PHE A 34 -16.14 24.49 -1.81
C PHE A 34 -16.59 25.75 -2.56
N ASP A 35 -16.48 26.93 -1.94
CA ASP A 35 -16.87 28.21 -2.53
C ASP A 35 -15.74 28.84 -3.35
N ASP A 36 -14.52 28.28 -3.28
CA ASP A 36 -13.33 28.74 -4.04
C ASP A 36 -13.15 27.98 -5.36
N VAL A 37 -14.12 27.14 -5.75
CA VAL A 37 -14.06 26.32 -6.98
C VAL A 37 -15.38 26.32 -7.75
N GLU A 38 -15.28 26.09 -9.06
CA GLU A 38 -16.44 25.90 -9.94
C GLU A 38 -16.97 24.46 -9.87
N TRP A 39 -18.29 24.32 -9.95
CA TRP A 39 -19.00 23.04 -9.89
C TRP A 39 -19.89 22.89 -11.12
N GLU A 40 -20.10 21.65 -11.53
CA GLU A 40 -20.95 21.33 -12.68
C GLU A 40 -21.73 20.03 -12.45
N MET A 41 -22.77 19.83 -13.26
CA MET A 41 -23.55 18.60 -13.28
C MET A 41 -23.07 17.70 -14.42
N ARG A 42 -22.74 16.45 -14.11
CA ARG A 42 -22.34 15.42 -15.10
C ARG A 42 -23.07 14.11 -14.84
N SER A 43 -22.87 13.16 -15.74
CA SER A 43 -23.32 11.77 -15.59
C SER A 43 -22.11 10.88 -15.34
N ALA A 44 -22.27 9.86 -14.49
CA ALA A 44 -21.24 8.88 -14.22
C ALA A 44 -21.68 7.52 -14.76
N THR A 45 -20.91 6.96 -15.71
CA THR A 45 -21.28 5.71 -16.41
C THR A 45 -20.09 4.77 -16.48
N ILE A 46 -20.31 3.49 -16.19
CA ILE A 46 -19.33 2.41 -16.31
C ILE A 46 -19.95 1.27 -17.12
N THR A 47 -19.19 0.73 -18.06
CA THR A 47 -19.56 -0.39 -18.92
C THR A 47 -18.67 -1.62 -18.65
N ASN A 48 -19.19 -2.84 -18.85
CA ASN A 48 -18.40 -4.09 -18.75
C ASN A 48 -17.55 -4.36 -20.00
N GLU A 49 -16.98 -5.56 -20.13
CA GLU A 49 -16.28 -6.02 -21.34
C GLU A 49 -17.21 -6.36 -22.52
N ASN A 50 -18.54 -6.34 -22.33
CA ASN A 50 -19.52 -6.68 -23.39
C ASN A 50 -20.27 -5.46 -23.94
N GLY A 51 -20.23 -4.30 -23.29
CA GLY A 51 -20.98 -3.10 -23.70
C GLY A 51 -22.14 -2.71 -22.87
N ASP A 52 -22.50 -3.58 -21.94
CA ASP A 52 -23.58 -3.32 -21.05
C ASP A 52 -23.13 -2.28 -20.02
N VAL A 53 -23.98 -1.27 -19.86
CA VAL A 53 -23.87 -0.34 -18.75
C VAL A 53 -24.06 -1.14 -17.46
N VAL A 54 -22.98 -1.32 -16.71
CA VAL A 54 -23.01 -1.98 -15.39
C VAL A 54 -23.31 -0.99 -14.27
N PHE A 55 -23.14 0.30 -14.53
CA PHE A 55 -23.46 1.37 -13.60
C PHE A 55 -23.76 2.66 -14.37
N SER A 56 -24.84 3.35 -14.02
CA SER A 56 -25.04 4.76 -14.40
C SER A 56 -25.68 5.53 -13.26
N GLN A 57 -25.28 6.79 -13.10
CA GLN A 57 -25.96 7.76 -12.25
C GLN A 57 -25.90 9.14 -12.92
N GLU A 58 -27.07 9.69 -13.22
CA GLU A 58 -27.24 11.01 -13.82
C GLU A 58 -27.26 12.11 -12.76
N ASN A 59 -27.06 13.36 -13.19
CA ASN A 59 -27.18 14.56 -12.36
C ASN A 59 -26.32 14.51 -11.09
N VAL A 60 -25.03 14.22 -11.24
CA VAL A 60 -24.06 14.30 -10.14
C VAL A 60 -23.29 15.62 -10.17
N GLU A 61 -23.20 16.29 -9.03
CA GLU A 61 -22.47 17.55 -8.84
C GLU A 61 -21.00 17.26 -8.52
N ILE A 62 -20.09 17.72 -9.39
CA ILE A 62 -18.65 17.44 -9.35
C ILE A 62 -17.87 18.76 -9.53
N PRO A 63 -16.68 18.94 -8.93
CA PRO A 63 -15.83 20.08 -9.23
C PRO A 63 -15.40 20.08 -10.70
N ALA A 64 -15.44 21.24 -11.36
CA ALA A 64 -15.23 21.38 -12.81
C ALA A 64 -13.91 20.77 -13.32
N PHE A 65 -12.88 20.79 -12.45
CA PHE A 65 -11.53 20.34 -12.74
C PHE A 65 -11.28 18.84 -12.50
N TRP A 66 -12.25 18.08 -11.96
CA TRP A 66 -12.12 16.63 -11.81
C TRP A 66 -12.33 15.94 -13.17
N SER A 67 -11.55 14.89 -13.44
CA SER A 67 -11.71 14.13 -14.69
C SER A 67 -12.97 13.26 -14.66
N GLN A 68 -13.49 12.92 -15.85
CA GLN A 68 -14.59 11.95 -15.97
C GLN A 68 -14.24 10.58 -15.38
N MET A 69 -12.96 10.18 -15.39
CA MET A 69 -12.51 8.94 -14.77
C MET A 69 -12.65 9.01 -13.25
N ALA A 70 -12.19 10.10 -12.62
CA ALA A 70 -12.37 10.33 -11.19
C ALA A 70 -13.86 10.37 -10.83
N THR A 71 -14.68 11.07 -11.62
CA THR A 71 -16.15 11.07 -11.48
C THR A 71 -16.72 9.66 -11.47
N ASN A 72 -16.44 8.85 -12.50
CA ASN A 72 -16.96 7.49 -12.62
C ASN A 72 -16.54 6.61 -11.43
N VAL A 73 -15.28 6.71 -11.00
CA VAL A 73 -14.75 5.94 -9.86
C VAL A 73 -15.44 6.35 -8.56
N VAL A 74 -15.52 7.65 -8.27
CA VAL A 74 -16.04 8.16 -7.01
C VAL A 74 -17.53 7.90 -6.88
N VAL A 75 -18.29 8.15 -7.94
CA VAL A 75 -19.74 7.97 -7.93
C VAL A 75 -20.10 6.48 -7.82
N SER A 76 -19.44 5.61 -8.57
CA SER A 76 -19.76 4.17 -8.52
C SER A 76 -19.36 3.50 -7.20
N LYS A 77 -18.21 3.91 -6.62
CA LYS A 77 -17.64 3.22 -5.45
C LYS A 77 -17.95 3.89 -4.13
N TYR A 78 -17.85 5.23 -4.05
CA TYR A 78 -17.81 5.96 -2.77
C TYR A 78 -19.10 6.70 -2.44
N PHE A 79 -19.92 7.06 -3.42
CA PHE A 79 -21.25 7.60 -3.12
C PHE A 79 -22.09 6.56 -2.35
N ARG A 80 -22.67 7.00 -1.24
CA ARG A 80 -23.54 6.23 -0.36
C ARG A 80 -24.98 6.22 -0.86
N GLY A 81 -25.78 5.25 -0.41
CA GLY A 81 -27.18 5.07 -0.78
C GLY A 81 -27.37 4.15 -1.99
N ALA A 82 -28.55 3.54 -2.08
CA ALA A 82 -28.93 2.68 -3.20
C ALA A 82 -29.24 3.54 -4.43
N LEU A 83 -28.93 3.06 -5.64
CA LEU A 83 -29.26 3.81 -6.85
C LEU A 83 -30.77 4.08 -6.92
N GLY A 84 -31.13 5.33 -7.24
CA GLY A 84 -32.52 5.79 -7.30
C GLY A 84 -33.18 6.07 -5.94
N SER A 85 -32.51 5.82 -4.82
CA SER A 85 -33.03 6.16 -3.49
C SER A 85 -32.75 7.62 -3.12
N ILE A 86 -33.53 8.18 -2.20
CA ILE A 86 -33.36 9.58 -1.75
C ILE A 86 -32.08 9.76 -0.94
N GLU A 87 -31.59 8.70 -0.31
CA GLU A 87 -30.35 8.67 0.46
C GLU A 87 -29.11 8.52 -0.43
N ARG A 88 -29.28 8.42 -1.76
CA ARG A 88 -28.17 8.34 -2.72
C ARG A 88 -27.44 9.68 -2.77
N GLU A 89 -26.18 9.68 -2.38
CA GLU A 89 -25.30 10.83 -2.59
C GLU A 89 -25.26 11.17 -4.08
N ASN A 90 -25.33 12.46 -4.38
CA ASN A 90 -25.33 13.00 -5.73
C ASN A 90 -24.35 14.17 -5.89
N SER A 91 -23.54 14.48 -4.87
CA SER A 91 -22.52 15.53 -4.93
C SER A 91 -21.23 15.10 -4.26
N VAL A 92 -20.09 15.45 -4.84
CA VAL A 92 -18.77 15.29 -4.20
C VAL A 92 -18.66 16.14 -2.93
N LYS A 93 -19.41 17.24 -2.80
CA LYS A 93 -19.52 18.00 -1.54
C LYS A 93 -20.01 17.11 -0.41
N GLN A 94 -21.07 16.32 -0.65
CA GLN A 94 -21.63 15.42 0.36
C GLN A 94 -20.61 14.37 0.80
N LEU A 95 -19.92 13.75 -0.15
CA LEU A 95 -18.89 12.75 0.12
C LEU A 95 -17.73 13.32 0.96
N ILE A 96 -17.19 14.48 0.57
CA ILE A 96 -16.07 15.11 1.26
C ILE A 96 -16.50 15.59 2.64
N SER A 97 -17.62 16.34 2.73
CA SER A 97 -18.17 16.83 4.00
C SER A 97 -18.41 15.69 4.98
N ARG A 98 -19.00 14.58 4.52
CA ARG A 98 -19.24 13.43 5.37
C ARG A 98 -17.96 12.92 6.05
N VAL A 99 -16.84 12.92 5.35
CA VAL A 99 -15.56 12.49 5.92
C VAL A 99 -14.90 13.61 6.75
N SER A 100 -14.71 14.80 6.18
CA SER A 100 -13.96 15.87 6.86
C SER A 100 -14.70 16.38 8.11
N GLN A 101 -16.01 16.63 8.03
CA GLN A 101 -16.80 17.10 9.17
C GLN A 101 -16.88 16.04 10.27
N THR A 102 -17.02 14.76 9.92
CA THR A 102 -17.02 13.69 10.93
C THR A 102 -15.69 13.62 11.68
N ILE A 103 -14.56 13.72 10.97
CA ILE A 103 -13.24 13.75 11.60
C ILE A 103 -13.08 15.01 12.47
N SER A 104 -13.54 16.17 12.02
CA SER A 104 -13.52 17.41 12.81
C SER A 104 -14.40 17.34 14.05
N LEU A 105 -15.59 16.73 13.96
CA LEU A 105 -16.46 16.48 15.11
C LEU A 105 -15.78 15.54 16.13
N TRP A 106 -15.07 14.52 15.67
CA TRP A 106 -14.26 13.68 16.54
C TRP A 106 -13.07 14.43 17.15
N ALA A 107 -12.41 15.30 16.39
CA ALA A 107 -11.35 16.16 16.88
C ALA A 107 -11.85 17.12 17.98
N GLN A 108 -13.06 17.67 17.80
CA GLN A 108 -13.73 18.52 18.77
C GLN A 108 -14.06 17.74 20.04
N LYS A 109 -14.70 16.57 19.92
CA LYS A 109 -15.04 15.70 21.06
C LYS A 109 -13.80 15.23 21.82
N GLY A 110 -12.70 15.04 21.11
CA GLY A 110 -11.41 14.64 21.68
C GLY A 110 -10.56 15.79 22.22
N ASP A 111 -11.03 17.04 22.18
CA ASP A 111 -10.28 18.24 22.58
C ASP A 111 -8.88 18.32 21.91
N TYR A 112 -8.81 18.10 20.59
CA TYR A 112 -7.53 18.09 19.86
C TYR A 112 -6.90 19.48 19.70
N PHE A 113 -7.70 20.55 19.67
CA PHE A 113 -7.24 21.92 19.40
C PHE A 113 -7.51 22.87 20.58
N GLN A 114 -6.75 23.96 20.70
CA GLN A 114 -6.92 24.93 21.80
C GLN A 114 -8.11 25.85 21.56
N THR A 115 -8.40 26.16 20.30
CA THR A 115 -9.42 27.12 19.91
C THR A 115 -10.32 26.58 18.81
N LYS A 116 -11.52 27.16 18.68
CA LYS A 116 -12.44 26.85 17.58
C LYS A 116 -11.87 27.23 16.22
N ALA A 117 -11.15 28.35 16.13
CA ALA A 117 -10.52 28.79 14.89
C ALA A 117 -9.46 27.80 14.36
N GLU A 118 -8.75 27.12 15.26
CA GLU A 118 -7.80 26.06 14.89
C GLU A 118 -8.50 24.79 14.39
N LEU A 119 -9.62 24.42 15.03
CA LEU A 119 -10.47 23.31 14.57
C LEU A 119 -11.06 23.61 13.18
N GLU A 120 -11.59 24.81 12.97
CA GLU A 120 -12.11 25.28 11.69
C GLU A 120 -11.00 25.28 10.62
N ALA A 121 -9.81 25.78 10.96
CA ALA A 121 -8.66 25.73 10.05
C ALA A 121 -8.24 24.32 9.67
N PHE A 122 -8.30 23.36 10.60
CA PHE A 122 -8.04 21.97 10.32
C PHE A 122 -9.11 21.35 9.40
N GLU A 123 -10.39 21.61 9.68
CA GLU A 123 -11.50 21.11 8.85
C GLU A 123 -11.39 21.62 7.41
N ASP A 124 -11.14 22.93 7.25
CA ASP A 124 -11.06 23.58 5.95
C ASP A 124 -9.82 23.10 5.18
N ASP A 125 -8.66 22.98 5.83
CA ASP A 125 -7.46 22.45 5.17
C ASP A 125 -7.62 20.97 4.79
N LEU A 126 -8.24 20.15 5.64
CA LEU A 126 -8.53 18.75 5.30
C LEU A 126 -9.50 18.69 4.11
N THR A 127 -10.57 19.48 4.13
CA THR A 127 -11.54 19.60 3.03
C THR A 127 -10.85 20.05 1.74
N TYR A 128 -9.95 21.04 1.82
CA TYR A 128 -9.16 21.51 0.69
C TYR A 128 -8.30 20.39 0.09
N LEU A 129 -7.55 19.66 0.93
CA LEU A 129 -6.67 18.59 0.46
C LEU A 129 -7.44 17.48 -0.26
N LEU A 130 -8.63 17.13 0.23
CA LEU A 130 -9.53 16.15 -0.38
C LEU A 130 -10.14 16.67 -1.69
N LEU A 131 -10.61 17.92 -1.71
CA LEU A 131 -11.24 18.56 -2.87
C LEU A 131 -10.26 18.72 -4.05
N HIS A 132 -9.04 19.15 -3.76
CA HIS A 132 -8.00 19.39 -4.77
C HIS A 132 -7.21 18.13 -5.13
N GLN A 133 -7.67 16.95 -4.68
CA GLN A 133 -7.04 15.64 -4.95
C GLN A 133 -5.55 15.61 -4.54
N MET A 134 -5.18 16.35 -3.49
CA MET A 134 -3.82 16.39 -2.93
C MET A 134 -3.53 15.21 -2.03
N MET A 135 -4.58 14.64 -1.43
CA MET A 135 -4.50 13.42 -0.64
C MET A 135 -5.82 12.64 -0.72
N ALA A 136 -5.76 11.35 -0.42
CA ALA A 136 -6.94 10.55 -0.17
C ALA A 136 -6.68 9.53 0.95
N PHE A 137 -7.69 9.31 1.79
CA PHE A 137 -7.71 8.18 2.72
C PHE A 137 -7.93 6.85 1.99
N ASN A 138 -7.63 5.74 2.64
CA ASN A 138 -8.01 4.42 2.14
C ASN A 138 -9.52 4.25 1.98
N SER A 139 -9.92 3.36 1.07
CA SER A 139 -11.31 3.12 0.72
C SER A 139 -12.28 2.90 1.91
N PRO A 140 -11.95 2.12 2.96
CA PRO A 140 -12.83 2.00 4.14
C PRO A 140 -13.25 3.32 4.80
N VAL A 141 -12.39 4.34 4.83
CA VAL A 141 -12.76 5.67 5.34
C VAL A 141 -13.91 6.26 4.50
N TRP A 142 -13.78 6.24 3.18
CA TRP A 142 -14.81 6.73 2.27
C TRP A 142 -16.11 5.93 2.32
N PHE A 143 -16.02 4.62 2.57
CA PHE A 143 -17.19 3.74 2.66
C PHE A 143 -18.00 3.95 3.94
N ASN A 144 -17.32 4.16 5.08
CA ASN A 144 -17.92 3.94 6.39
C ASN A 144 -18.00 5.22 7.26
N VAL A 145 -17.05 6.15 7.13
CA VAL A 145 -17.02 7.35 8.00
C VAL A 145 -18.23 8.24 7.72
N GLY A 146 -18.86 8.70 8.81
CA GLY A 146 -20.07 9.52 8.79
C GLY A 146 -21.35 8.75 8.42
N ILE A 147 -21.30 7.42 8.34
CA ILE A 147 -22.45 6.54 8.09
C ILE A 147 -22.83 5.74 9.33
N GLU A 148 -21.84 5.10 9.95
CA GLU A 148 -22.00 4.34 11.18
C GLU A 148 -21.41 5.12 12.36
N ASP A 149 -21.96 4.96 13.56
CA ASP A 149 -21.44 5.62 14.76
C ASP A 149 -20.00 5.17 15.09
N HIS A 150 -19.69 3.89 14.82
CA HIS A 150 -18.38 3.28 15.02
C HIS A 150 -17.93 2.57 13.73
N PRO A 151 -17.43 3.32 12.73
CA PRO A 151 -17.13 2.79 11.41
C PRO A 151 -15.79 2.05 11.36
N GLN A 152 -15.68 1.02 10.51
CA GLN A 152 -14.39 0.38 10.23
C GLN A 152 -13.55 1.31 9.32
N CYS A 153 -12.53 1.95 9.88
CA CYS A 153 -11.71 2.93 9.15
C CYS A 153 -10.43 2.33 8.54
N SER A 154 -9.84 1.33 9.19
CA SER A 154 -8.54 0.76 8.80
C SER A 154 -8.67 -0.15 7.58
N ALA A 155 -7.72 -0.08 6.65
CA ALA A 155 -7.71 -0.97 5.48
C ALA A 155 -6.93 -2.27 5.69
N CYS A 156 -6.00 -2.28 6.66
CA CYS A 156 -5.01 -3.34 6.79
C CYS A 156 -5.01 -3.88 8.21
N PHE A 157 -5.10 -5.20 8.33
CA PHE A 157 -5.08 -5.93 9.60
C PHE A 157 -4.05 -7.05 9.55
N ILE A 158 -3.37 -7.28 10.68
CA ILE A 158 -2.52 -8.45 10.91
C ILE A 158 -3.17 -9.24 12.04
N ASN A 159 -3.35 -10.54 11.85
CA ASN A 159 -3.97 -11.42 12.85
C ASN A 159 -2.95 -12.45 13.35
N SER A 160 -3.09 -12.85 14.61
CA SER A 160 -2.44 -14.04 15.15
C SER A 160 -3.32 -15.28 14.96
N VAL A 161 -2.69 -16.45 15.02
CA VAL A 161 -3.36 -17.74 15.15
C VAL A 161 -2.54 -18.64 16.06
N GLU A 162 -3.22 -19.48 16.83
CA GLU A 162 -2.62 -20.48 17.71
C GLU A 162 -2.92 -21.90 17.20
N ASP A 163 -2.06 -22.86 17.53
CA ASP A 163 -2.22 -24.27 17.15
C ASP A 163 -3.30 -25.00 17.96
N ASN A 164 -4.54 -24.53 17.85
CA ASN A 164 -5.72 -25.20 18.37
C ASN A 164 -6.94 -24.88 17.49
N MET A 165 -7.90 -25.80 17.45
CA MET A 165 -9.04 -25.70 16.53
C MET A 165 -9.91 -24.45 16.78
N SER A 166 -10.03 -23.98 18.03
CA SER A 166 -10.79 -22.75 18.32
C SER A 166 -10.15 -21.56 17.63
N SER A 167 -8.85 -21.33 17.87
CA SER A 167 -8.13 -20.21 17.27
C SER A 167 -8.10 -20.27 15.74
N ILE A 168 -7.92 -21.47 15.17
CA ILE A 168 -7.96 -21.70 13.72
C ILE A 168 -9.32 -21.31 13.12
N LEU A 169 -10.44 -21.69 13.76
CA LEU A 169 -11.77 -21.34 13.27
C LEU A 169 -12.16 -19.88 13.59
N ASP A 170 -11.71 -19.35 14.72
CA ASP A 170 -11.90 -17.95 15.12
C ASP A 170 -11.19 -17.00 14.15
N LEU A 171 -10.07 -17.41 13.56
CA LEU A 171 -9.42 -16.68 12.48
C LEU A 171 -10.35 -16.54 11.27
N ALA A 172 -10.98 -17.62 10.80
CA ALA A 172 -11.92 -17.57 9.66
C ALA A 172 -13.06 -16.58 9.93
N LYS A 173 -13.62 -16.63 11.15
CA LYS A 173 -14.66 -15.69 11.59
C LYS A 173 -14.16 -14.25 11.58
N THR A 174 -12.99 -14.00 12.16
CA THR A 174 -12.41 -12.65 12.26
C THR A 174 -12.15 -12.06 10.88
N GLU A 175 -11.53 -12.83 9.99
CA GLU A 175 -11.27 -12.41 8.62
C GLU A 175 -12.55 -12.16 7.83
N GLY A 176 -13.56 -13.03 7.97
CA GLY A 176 -14.85 -12.83 7.31
C GLY A 176 -15.51 -11.51 7.72
N MET A 177 -15.42 -11.13 9.00
CA MET A 177 -15.92 -9.84 9.48
C MET A 177 -15.12 -8.65 8.95
N LEU A 178 -13.79 -8.77 8.87
CA LEU A 178 -12.92 -7.76 8.26
C LEU A 178 -13.24 -7.52 6.79
N PHE A 179 -13.42 -8.61 6.04
CA PHE A 179 -13.75 -8.55 4.62
C PHE A 179 -15.08 -7.84 4.42
N LYS A 180 -16.12 -8.18 5.21
CA LYS A 180 -17.42 -7.49 5.17
C LYS A 180 -17.27 -5.97 5.29
N GLY A 181 -16.38 -5.48 6.17
CA GLY A 181 -16.14 -4.05 6.38
C GLY A 181 -15.26 -3.35 5.34
N GLY A 182 -14.76 -4.07 4.32
CA GLY A 182 -13.98 -3.47 3.23
C GLY A 182 -12.46 -3.60 3.35
N SER A 183 -11.97 -4.35 4.33
CA SER A 183 -10.56 -4.37 4.71
C SER A 183 -9.88 -5.71 4.46
N GLY A 184 -8.56 -5.67 4.36
CA GLY A 184 -7.73 -6.84 4.12
C GLY A 184 -7.07 -7.37 5.39
N SER A 185 -6.78 -8.67 5.40
CA SER A 185 -6.18 -9.40 6.54
C SER A 185 -4.91 -10.14 6.12
N GLY A 186 -3.89 -10.16 6.98
CA GLY A 186 -2.78 -11.09 6.82
C GLY A 186 -2.47 -11.87 8.09
N THR A 187 -2.02 -13.11 7.90
CA THR A 187 -1.70 -14.03 9.00
C THR A 187 -0.48 -14.86 8.64
N ASN A 188 0.46 -14.99 9.58
CA ASN A 188 1.50 -16.00 9.52
C ASN A 188 0.98 -17.30 10.16
N LEU A 189 0.90 -18.38 9.38
CA LEU A 189 0.34 -19.66 9.81
C LEU A 189 1.38 -20.62 10.41
N SER A 190 2.64 -20.19 10.54
CA SER A 190 3.76 -21.03 11.04
C SER A 190 3.60 -21.47 12.49
N SER A 191 2.66 -20.85 13.21
CA SER A 191 2.29 -21.32 14.55
C SER A 191 1.44 -22.59 14.53
N ILE A 192 0.78 -22.94 13.42
CA ILE A 192 -0.01 -24.17 13.27
C ILE A 192 0.93 -25.33 12.99
N ARG A 193 0.76 -26.46 13.69
CA ARG A 193 1.62 -27.63 13.49
C ARG A 193 1.51 -28.18 12.07
N SER A 194 2.62 -28.72 11.57
CA SER A 194 2.73 -29.28 10.23
C SER A 194 1.95 -30.58 10.05
N SER A 195 1.68 -30.92 8.79
CA SER A 195 1.09 -32.20 8.38
C SER A 195 1.95 -33.43 8.74
N LYS A 196 3.21 -33.19 9.09
CA LYS A 196 4.21 -34.19 9.48
C LYS A 196 4.25 -34.45 11.00
N GLU A 197 3.50 -33.69 11.78
CA GLU A 197 3.41 -33.84 13.24
C GLU A 197 2.16 -34.62 13.67
N THR A 198 2.29 -35.38 14.76
CA THR A 198 1.22 -36.25 15.27
C THR A 198 0.20 -35.51 16.14
N LEU A 199 -1.01 -36.07 16.19
CA LEU A 199 -2.08 -35.61 17.08
C LEU A 199 -2.20 -36.52 18.32
N THR A 200 -2.65 -35.95 19.43
CA THR A 200 -2.85 -36.68 20.70
C THR A 200 -3.86 -37.83 20.55
N GLY A 201 -4.85 -37.70 19.66
CA GLY A 201 -5.87 -38.72 19.39
C GLY A 201 -5.43 -39.83 18.43
N GLY A 202 -4.17 -39.83 17.96
CA GLY A 202 -3.68 -40.68 16.88
C GLY A 202 -3.81 -40.02 15.51
N GLY A 203 -2.96 -40.44 14.56
CA GLY A 203 -2.87 -39.84 13.22
C GLY A 203 -1.97 -38.59 13.14
N ASN A 204 -1.89 -38.03 11.94
CA ASN A 204 -1.13 -36.81 11.64
C ASN A 204 -2.06 -35.60 11.57
N ALA A 205 -1.51 -34.41 11.84
CA ALA A 205 -2.25 -33.16 11.68
C ALA A 205 -2.53 -32.87 10.20
N SER A 206 -3.49 -31.98 9.94
CA SER A 206 -3.80 -31.56 8.56
C SER A 206 -2.78 -30.58 7.97
N GLY A 207 -2.03 -29.87 8.82
CA GLY A 207 -1.08 -28.83 8.39
C GLY A 207 -1.76 -27.50 7.99
N PRO A 208 -1.02 -26.38 7.99
CA PRO A 208 -1.53 -25.07 7.60
C PRO A 208 -2.07 -25.02 6.15
N VAL A 209 -1.44 -25.71 5.20
CA VAL A 209 -1.86 -25.68 3.77
C VAL A 209 -3.27 -26.26 3.57
N SER A 210 -3.66 -27.25 4.37
CA SER A 210 -5.04 -27.76 4.35
C SER A 210 -6.05 -26.73 4.85
N PHE A 211 -5.75 -26.02 5.95
CA PHE A 211 -6.66 -24.98 6.47
C PHE A 211 -6.74 -23.75 5.54
N MET A 212 -5.65 -23.44 4.83
CA MET A 212 -5.62 -22.39 3.81
C MET A 212 -6.72 -22.56 2.75
N LYS A 213 -7.05 -23.79 2.35
CA LYS A 213 -8.15 -24.05 1.39
C LYS A 213 -9.50 -23.55 1.92
N GLY A 214 -9.74 -23.75 3.23
CA GLY A 214 -10.95 -23.25 3.89
C GLY A 214 -10.98 -21.72 3.96
N TYR A 215 -9.87 -21.10 4.35
CA TYR A 215 -9.77 -19.63 4.41
C TYR A 215 -9.90 -18.98 3.03
N ASP A 216 -9.30 -19.58 1.99
CA ASP A 216 -9.43 -19.15 0.61
C ASP A 216 -10.90 -19.20 0.13
N ALA A 217 -11.61 -20.29 0.41
CA ALA A 217 -13.02 -20.41 0.09
C ALA A 217 -13.87 -19.32 0.79
N PHE A 218 -13.61 -19.04 2.07
CA PHE A 218 -14.30 -17.95 2.78
C PHE A 218 -14.00 -16.58 2.17
N ALA A 219 -12.75 -16.31 1.79
CA ALA A 219 -12.36 -15.07 1.13
C ALA A 219 -13.04 -14.91 -0.26
N GLY A 220 -13.21 -16.01 -0.99
CA GLY A 220 -13.86 -16.02 -2.32
C GLY A 220 -15.37 -15.74 -2.27
N VAL A 221 -16.07 -16.15 -1.21
CA VAL A 221 -17.54 -15.99 -1.11
C VAL A 221 -17.99 -14.69 -0.46
N ILE A 222 -17.12 -14.01 0.31
CA ILE A 222 -17.47 -12.77 1.02
C ILE A 222 -17.16 -11.55 0.14
N LYS A 223 -18.22 -10.80 -0.19
CA LYS A 223 -18.12 -9.51 -0.89
C LYS A 223 -17.71 -8.39 0.04
N SER A 224 -16.60 -7.72 -0.28
CA SER A 224 -15.97 -6.76 0.60
C SER A 224 -16.65 -5.38 0.58
N GLY A 225 -16.89 -4.80 1.76
CA GLY A 225 -17.53 -3.49 1.94
C GLY A 225 -18.99 -3.43 1.47
N GLY A 226 -19.67 -4.58 1.35
CA GLY A 226 -21.01 -4.66 0.75
C GLY A 226 -21.06 -4.27 -0.74
N LYS A 227 -19.91 -4.28 -1.42
CA LYS A 227 -19.75 -3.94 -2.85
C LYS A 227 -19.22 -5.16 -3.62
N THR A 228 -19.06 -5.04 -4.92
CA THR A 228 -18.60 -6.13 -5.81
C THR A 228 -17.11 -6.51 -5.66
N ARG A 229 -16.38 -5.99 -4.67
CA ARG A 229 -14.93 -6.25 -4.50
C ARG A 229 -14.69 -7.57 -3.76
N ARG A 230 -13.72 -8.37 -4.20
CA ARG A 230 -13.28 -9.58 -3.48
C ARG A 230 -12.49 -9.21 -2.22
N ALA A 231 -12.46 -10.12 -1.25
CA ALA A 231 -11.61 -10.01 -0.07
C ALA A 231 -10.11 -9.96 -0.47
N ALA A 232 -9.29 -9.36 0.39
CA ALA A 232 -7.84 -9.35 0.24
C ALA A 232 -7.20 -10.04 1.44
N LYS A 233 -6.47 -11.13 1.19
CA LYS A 233 -5.83 -11.95 2.22
C LYS A 233 -4.33 -12.12 1.95
N MET A 234 -3.49 -12.09 2.99
CA MET A 234 -2.09 -12.55 2.97
C MET A 234 -1.97 -13.81 3.81
N VAL A 235 -1.26 -14.81 3.29
CA VAL A 235 -0.83 -15.98 4.04
C VAL A 235 0.68 -16.06 4.01
N ILE A 236 1.28 -16.20 5.20
CA ILE A 236 2.72 -16.30 5.36
C ILE A 236 3.07 -17.64 6.00
N LEU A 237 4.16 -18.24 5.53
CA LEU A 237 4.78 -19.40 6.16
C LEU A 237 6.30 -19.20 6.25
N ASP A 238 6.87 -19.52 7.41
CA ASP A 238 8.29 -19.40 7.71
C ASP A 238 9.04 -20.54 7.00
N VAL A 239 10.24 -20.21 6.49
CA VAL A 239 11.02 -21.12 5.62
C VAL A 239 11.51 -22.40 6.33
N ASP A 240 11.49 -22.44 7.66
CA ASP A 240 11.80 -23.62 8.46
C ASP A 240 10.56 -24.45 8.84
N HIS A 241 9.36 -24.07 8.41
CA HIS A 241 8.17 -24.86 8.65
C HIS A 241 8.19 -26.19 7.84
N PRO A 242 7.83 -27.36 8.41
CA PRO A 242 7.95 -28.65 7.70
C PRO A 242 7.07 -28.81 6.46
N ASP A 243 5.99 -28.02 6.34
CA ASP A 243 5.13 -27.98 5.14
C ASP A 243 5.55 -26.91 4.11
N ILE A 244 6.74 -26.31 4.23
CA ILE A 244 7.18 -25.20 3.38
C ILE A 244 7.16 -25.52 1.88
N GLN A 245 7.58 -26.72 1.48
CA GLN A 245 7.59 -27.13 0.07
C GLN A 245 6.17 -27.22 -0.51
N GLU A 246 5.20 -27.76 0.26
CA GLU A 246 3.79 -27.79 -0.16
C GLU A 246 3.21 -26.38 -0.28
N PHE A 247 3.55 -25.50 0.66
CA PHE A 247 3.12 -24.11 0.63
C PHE A 247 3.65 -23.34 -0.59
N ILE A 248 4.91 -23.56 -0.98
CA ILE A 248 5.52 -22.94 -2.15
C ILE A 248 4.79 -23.39 -3.43
N ASP A 249 4.57 -24.69 -3.59
CA ASP A 249 4.02 -25.24 -4.83
C ASP A 249 2.49 -25.16 -4.94
N CYS A 250 1.76 -24.91 -3.84
CA CYS A 250 0.31 -25.05 -3.82
C CYS A 250 -0.42 -24.23 -4.90
N LYS A 251 -0.03 -22.97 -5.10
CA LYS A 251 -0.61 -22.10 -6.14
C LYS A 251 -0.16 -22.47 -7.54
N LYS A 252 1.10 -22.88 -7.71
CA LYS A 252 1.62 -23.37 -9.00
C LYS A 252 0.80 -24.55 -9.50
N GLU A 253 0.50 -25.51 -8.61
CA GLU A 253 -0.28 -26.69 -8.96
C GLU A 253 -1.76 -26.36 -9.24
N GLU A 254 -2.37 -25.40 -8.52
CA GLU A 254 -3.73 -24.94 -8.84
C GLU A 254 -3.80 -24.13 -10.16
N GLU A 255 -2.77 -23.34 -10.47
CA GLU A 255 -2.67 -22.62 -11.75
C GLU A 255 -2.57 -23.59 -12.94
N LYS A 256 -1.82 -24.70 -12.81
CA LYS A 256 -1.79 -25.79 -13.81
C LYS A 256 -3.18 -26.40 -14.04
N LYS A 257 -3.98 -26.56 -12.98
CA LYS A 257 -5.37 -27.04 -13.10
C LYS A 257 -6.25 -26.03 -13.82
N ALA A 258 -6.13 -24.74 -13.48
CA ALA A 258 -6.86 -23.68 -14.17
C ALA A 258 -6.53 -23.66 -15.66
N TRP A 259 -5.25 -23.80 -16.03
CA TRP A 259 -4.84 -23.88 -17.44
C TRP A 259 -5.42 -25.08 -18.15
N ALA A 260 -5.43 -26.25 -17.51
CA ALA A 260 -6.05 -27.45 -18.07
C ALA A 260 -7.57 -27.28 -18.29
N LEU A 261 -8.26 -26.57 -17.39
CA LEU A 261 -9.68 -26.22 -17.57
C LEU A 261 -9.86 -25.23 -18.72
N ILE A 262 -9.03 -24.20 -18.83
CA ILE A 262 -9.09 -23.25 -19.95
C ILE A 262 -8.85 -23.96 -21.28
N ASP A 263 -7.86 -24.85 -21.34
CA ASP A 263 -7.55 -25.66 -22.54
C ASP A 263 -8.69 -26.62 -22.89
N ALA A 264 -9.51 -27.02 -21.91
CA ALA A 264 -10.73 -27.80 -22.12
C ALA A 264 -11.95 -26.96 -22.52
N GLY A 265 -11.82 -25.62 -22.61
CA GLY A 265 -12.86 -24.70 -23.07
C GLY A 265 -13.66 -24.01 -21.96
N TYR A 266 -13.26 -24.13 -20.70
CA TYR A 266 -13.87 -23.36 -19.60
C TYR A 266 -13.45 -21.89 -19.67
N ASP A 267 -14.32 -20.99 -19.18
CA ASP A 267 -14.05 -19.55 -19.17
C ASP A 267 -12.79 -19.21 -18.34
N GLY A 268 -11.77 -18.69 -19.02
CA GLY A 268 -10.49 -18.26 -18.45
C GLY A 268 -10.44 -16.80 -18.01
N SER A 269 -11.56 -16.07 -18.08
CA SER A 269 -11.63 -14.73 -17.49
C SER A 269 -11.31 -14.78 -15.99
N PHE A 270 -10.84 -13.67 -15.43
CA PHE A 270 -10.45 -13.61 -14.00
C PHE A 270 -11.59 -14.00 -13.03
N THR A 271 -12.84 -13.84 -13.45
CA THR A 271 -14.03 -14.27 -12.72
C THR A 271 -14.71 -15.51 -13.30
N GLY A 272 -14.09 -16.12 -14.30
CA GLY A 272 -14.59 -17.26 -15.04
C GLY A 272 -14.54 -18.56 -14.27
N GLU A 273 -15.24 -19.56 -14.81
CA GLU A 273 -15.43 -20.87 -14.17
C GLU A 273 -14.10 -21.57 -13.84
N ALA A 274 -13.09 -21.47 -14.72
CA ALA A 274 -11.80 -22.12 -14.51
C ALA A 274 -11.14 -21.65 -13.20
N TYR A 275 -10.97 -20.34 -13.04
CA TYR A 275 -10.36 -19.76 -11.84
C TYR A 275 -11.27 -19.81 -10.61
N ALA A 276 -12.59 -19.83 -10.78
CA ALA A 276 -13.54 -19.94 -9.67
C ALA A 276 -13.57 -21.35 -9.03
N SER A 277 -13.08 -22.37 -9.73
CA SER A 277 -13.16 -23.78 -9.31
C SER A 277 -11.89 -24.33 -8.63
N VAL A 278 -10.80 -23.57 -8.66
CA VAL A 278 -9.50 -23.96 -8.09
C VAL A 278 -9.22 -23.22 -6.77
N PHE A 279 -8.34 -23.78 -5.94
CA PHE A 279 -8.00 -23.19 -4.64
C PHE A 279 -6.92 -22.11 -4.73
N PHE A 280 -6.77 -21.39 -3.61
CA PHE A 280 -5.71 -20.42 -3.32
C PHE A 280 -5.73 -19.17 -4.22
N GLN A 281 -6.86 -18.86 -4.87
CA GLN A 281 -6.97 -17.70 -5.77
C GLN A 281 -7.29 -16.38 -5.05
N ASN A 282 -7.68 -16.45 -3.78
CA ASN A 282 -8.18 -15.30 -3.00
C ASN A 282 -7.23 -14.85 -1.89
N SER A 283 -6.01 -15.38 -1.86
CA SER A 283 -4.92 -14.91 -1.00
C SER A 283 -3.67 -14.60 -1.81
N ASN A 284 -2.85 -13.67 -1.34
CA ASN A 284 -1.43 -13.60 -1.67
C ASN A 284 -0.67 -14.52 -0.73
N ASN A 285 0.39 -15.17 -1.22
CA ASN A 285 1.23 -16.03 -0.40
C ASN A 285 2.63 -15.42 -0.31
N SER A 286 3.28 -15.52 0.84
CA SER A 286 4.68 -15.12 1.00
C SER A 286 5.44 -16.09 1.89
N VAL A 287 6.66 -16.44 1.48
CA VAL A 287 7.60 -17.16 2.34
C VAL A 287 8.37 -16.16 3.17
N ARG A 288 8.45 -16.40 4.48
CA ARG A 288 9.25 -15.58 5.39
C ARG A 288 10.60 -16.23 5.63
N VAL A 289 11.66 -15.52 5.23
CA VAL A 289 13.04 -16.02 5.24
C VAL A 289 13.90 -15.23 6.22
N SER A 290 14.83 -15.91 6.89
CA SER A 290 15.83 -15.27 7.76
C SER A 290 17.13 -15.01 7.00
N ASP A 291 17.96 -14.10 7.51
CA ASP A 291 19.34 -13.86 7.06
C ASP A 291 20.14 -15.17 7.10
N LYS A 292 19.88 -16.03 8.09
CA LYS A 292 20.53 -17.34 8.20
C LYS A 292 20.16 -18.27 7.03
N PHE A 293 18.89 -18.29 6.61
CA PHE A 293 18.47 -19.06 5.44
C PHE A 293 19.07 -18.49 4.16
N MET A 294 19.01 -17.17 3.97
CA MET A 294 19.55 -16.51 2.78
C MET A 294 21.06 -16.73 2.66
N GLN A 295 21.79 -16.65 3.78
CA GLN A 295 23.21 -16.99 3.83
C GLN A 295 23.44 -18.48 3.52
N ALA A 296 22.63 -19.38 4.07
CA ALA A 296 22.74 -20.81 3.79
C ALA A 296 22.52 -21.13 2.31
N ALA A 297 21.58 -20.44 1.64
CA ALA A 297 21.34 -20.55 0.21
C ALA A 297 22.51 -19.99 -0.61
N GLN A 298 23.11 -18.88 -0.17
CA GLN A 298 24.30 -18.32 -0.82
C GLN A 298 25.50 -19.27 -0.75
N ASP A 299 25.69 -19.89 0.41
CA ASP A 299 26.83 -20.77 0.70
C ASP A 299 26.58 -22.21 0.24
N GLN A 300 25.45 -22.47 -0.43
CA GLN A 300 25.04 -23.80 -0.93
C GLN A 300 25.07 -24.87 0.18
N SER A 301 24.57 -24.49 1.35
CA SER A 301 24.55 -25.34 2.54
C SER A 301 23.14 -25.84 2.87
N THR A 302 23.08 -26.79 3.80
CA THR A 302 21.81 -27.42 4.18
C THR A 302 20.96 -26.54 5.09
N TRP A 303 19.64 -26.65 4.94
CA TRP A 303 18.63 -26.04 5.80
C TRP A 303 17.73 -27.11 6.42
N SER A 304 17.44 -27.03 7.72
CA SER A 304 16.58 -28.00 8.40
C SER A 304 15.25 -27.39 8.80
N THR A 305 14.15 -28.08 8.45
CA THR A 305 12.81 -27.72 8.94
C THR A 305 12.63 -28.17 10.39
N LYS A 306 11.76 -27.48 11.13
CA LYS A 306 11.58 -27.64 12.57
C LYS A 306 10.13 -27.91 12.91
N ALA A 307 9.88 -28.98 13.66
CA ALA A 307 8.58 -29.27 14.23
C ALA A 307 8.13 -28.09 15.10
N VAL A 308 6.90 -27.61 14.91
CA VAL A 308 6.37 -26.43 15.59
C VAL A 308 6.25 -26.68 17.10
N ARG A 309 5.93 -27.93 17.50
CA ARG A 309 5.63 -28.26 18.90
C ARG A 309 6.85 -28.44 19.78
N ASP A 310 7.92 -29.03 19.27
CA ASP A 310 9.10 -29.41 20.07
C ASP A 310 10.45 -28.98 19.46
N GLY A 311 10.44 -28.31 18.31
CA GLY A 311 11.63 -27.78 17.64
C GLY A 311 12.57 -28.84 17.07
N LYS A 312 12.17 -30.12 17.06
CA LYS A 312 13.00 -31.18 16.46
C LYS A 312 13.12 -30.99 14.96
N THR A 313 14.28 -31.36 14.41
CA THR A 313 14.45 -31.42 12.97
C THR A 313 13.50 -32.45 12.38
N VAL A 314 12.70 -32.06 11.39
CA VAL A 314 11.80 -32.95 10.64
C VAL A 314 12.48 -33.39 9.35
N GLU A 315 12.96 -32.43 8.56
CA GLU A 315 13.70 -32.69 7.32
C GLU A 315 14.95 -31.82 7.22
N THR A 316 15.87 -32.22 6.35
CA THR A 316 17.03 -31.40 5.95
C THR A 316 17.08 -31.34 4.44
N LEU A 317 17.10 -30.12 3.92
CA LEU A 317 17.03 -29.74 2.51
C LEU A 317 18.31 -29.00 2.12
N GLN A 318 18.56 -28.81 0.83
CA GLN A 318 19.50 -27.78 0.38
C GLN A 318 18.82 -26.41 0.37
N ALA A 319 19.46 -25.40 0.96
CA ALA A 319 18.86 -24.07 1.06
C ALA A 319 18.70 -23.41 -0.32
N GLU A 320 19.67 -23.61 -1.22
CA GLU A 320 19.64 -23.11 -2.61
C GLU A 320 18.49 -23.73 -3.41
N ASP A 321 18.28 -25.04 -3.30
CA ASP A 321 17.18 -25.74 -3.97
C ASP A 321 15.82 -25.20 -3.51
N LEU A 322 15.67 -24.95 -2.20
CA LEU A 322 14.43 -24.39 -1.65
C LEU A 322 14.19 -22.95 -2.12
N LEU A 323 15.24 -22.11 -2.18
CA LEU A 323 15.13 -20.76 -2.73
C LEU A 323 14.79 -20.78 -4.23
N THR A 324 15.36 -21.73 -4.97
CA THR A 324 15.08 -21.93 -6.40
C THR A 324 13.64 -22.42 -6.63
N GLN A 325 13.11 -23.26 -5.73
CA GLN A 325 11.70 -23.67 -5.77
C GLN A 325 10.75 -22.49 -5.56
N ILE A 326 11.09 -21.56 -4.65
CA ILE A 326 10.33 -20.30 -4.47
C ILE A 326 10.33 -19.48 -5.77
N ALA A 327 11.49 -19.36 -6.42
CA ALA A 327 11.62 -18.65 -7.69
C ALA A 327 10.85 -19.31 -8.84
N ASP A 328 10.89 -20.65 -8.95
CA ASP A 328 10.15 -21.43 -9.95
C ASP A 328 8.64 -21.26 -9.80
N ALA A 329 8.11 -21.37 -8.58
CA ALA A 329 6.70 -21.14 -8.31
C ALA A 329 6.27 -19.71 -8.69
N ALA A 330 7.04 -18.71 -8.27
CA ALA A 330 6.74 -17.31 -8.56
C ALA A 330 6.89 -16.98 -10.05
N TRP A 331 7.82 -17.60 -10.76
CA TRP A 331 7.93 -17.54 -12.22
C TRP A 331 6.68 -18.07 -12.91
N PHE A 332 6.10 -19.15 -12.38
CA PHE A 332 4.95 -19.81 -12.95
C PHE A 332 3.64 -19.04 -12.72
N CYS A 333 3.37 -18.57 -11.50
CA CYS A 333 2.07 -17.99 -11.15
C CYS A 333 2.11 -16.63 -10.43
N GLY A 334 3.30 -16.06 -10.18
CA GLY A 334 3.49 -14.79 -9.46
C GLY A 334 3.56 -14.92 -7.93
N ASP A 335 3.43 -16.14 -7.38
CA ASP A 335 3.49 -16.43 -5.94
C ASP A 335 4.40 -17.65 -5.66
N PRO A 336 4.98 -17.76 -4.46
CA PRO A 336 4.87 -16.81 -3.36
C PRO A 336 5.87 -15.64 -3.47
N GLY A 337 5.54 -14.52 -2.85
CA GLY A 337 6.52 -13.46 -2.55
C GLY A 337 7.48 -13.85 -1.43
N ILE A 338 8.44 -12.97 -1.10
CA ILE A 338 9.38 -13.17 0.01
C ILE A 338 9.29 -12.02 1.02
N GLN A 339 9.31 -12.34 2.31
CA GLN A 339 9.48 -11.40 3.43
C GLN A 339 10.78 -11.66 4.17
N PHE A 340 11.62 -10.63 4.33
CA PHE A 340 12.95 -10.73 4.94
C PHE A 340 12.90 -10.44 6.44
N ASP A 341 12.79 -11.49 7.24
CA ASP A 341 12.43 -11.43 8.65
C ASP A 341 13.35 -10.54 9.52
N ASP A 342 14.66 -10.73 9.40
CA ASP A 342 15.64 -9.99 10.18
C ASP A 342 15.67 -8.51 9.81
N THR A 343 15.55 -8.19 8.51
CA THR A 343 15.45 -6.82 8.03
C THR A 343 14.18 -6.15 8.53
N ILE A 344 13.03 -6.84 8.50
CA ILE A 344 11.77 -6.33 9.04
C ILE A 344 11.92 -5.99 10.53
N ASN A 345 12.44 -6.92 11.33
CA ASN A 345 12.56 -6.75 12.77
C ASN A 345 13.68 -5.77 13.18
N LYS A 346 14.71 -5.57 12.35
CA LYS A 346 15.74 -4.54 12.56
C LYS A 346 15.17 -3.13 12.63
N TRP A 347 14.13 -2.84 11.85
CA TRP A 347 13.43 -1.55 11.80
C TRP A 347 12.17 -1.49 12.68
N HIS A 348 11.99 -2.46 13.60
CA HIS A 348 10.80 -2.52 14.43
C HIS A 348 10.86 -1.57 15.63
N THR A 349 9.98 -0.58 15.63
CA THR A 349 9.86 0.41 16.70
C THR A 349 9.41 -0.17 18.04
N CYS A 350 8.71 -1.31 18.04
CA CYS A 350 8.16 -1.94 19.25
C CYS A 350 8.75 -3.33 19.57
N ALA A 351 10.03 -3.52 19.26
CA ALA A 351 10.73 -4.79 19.46
C ALA A 351 10.79 -5.29 20.92
N GLN A 352 10.50 -4.45 21.92
CA GLN A 352 10.44 -4.87 23.33
C GLN A 352 9.06 -5.43 23.71
N THR A 353 8.03 -5.22 22.88
CA THR A 353 6.73 -5.86 23.04
C THR A 353 6.77 -7.29 22.51
N ASP A 354 7.05 -7.43 21.22
CA ASP A 354 7.10 -8.71 20.50
C ASP A 354 7.81 -8.48 19.17
N ARG A 355 8.09 -9.55 18.43
CA ARG A 355 8.56 -9.46 17.05
C ARG A 355 7.39 -9.24 16.08
N ILE A 356 7.71 -8.76 14.89
CA ILE A 356 6.79 -8.77 13.75
C ILE A 356 6.80 -10.18 13.17
N TYR A 357 5.62 -10.81 13.05
CA TYR A 357 5.46 -12.15 12.47
C TYR A 357 4.94 -12.13 11.04
N GLY A 358 4.26 -11.07 10.62
CA GLY A 358 3.70 -11.00 9.28
C GLY A 358 3.41 -9.59 8.79
N SER A 359 2.59 -9.53 7.75
CA SER A 359 2.15 -8.29 7.11
C SER A 359 0.67 -8.37 6.77
N ASN A 360 0.11 -7.26 6.29
CA ASN A 360 -1.18 -7.22 5.62
C ASN A 360 -1.11 -7.81 4.18
N PRO A 361 -2.24 -7.85 3.42
CA PRO A 361 -2.32 -8.39 2.06
C PRO A 361 -1.27 -7.92 1.04
N CYS A 362 -0.87 -6.66 1.12
CA CYS A 362 -0.02 -6.04 0.11
C CYS A 362 1.43 -5.81 0.59
N SER A 363 1.77 -6.33 1.78
CA SER A 363 3.10 -6.29 2.41
C SER A 363 3.67 -4.91 2.73
N GLU A 364 2.85 -3.85 2.73
CA GLU A 364 3.24 -2.49 3.11
C GLU A 364 3.08 -2.23 4.62
N TYR A 365 2.11 -2.87 5.28
CA TYR A 365 1.93 -2.79 6.72
C TYR A 365 2.57 -4.00 7.40
N MET A 366 3.59 -3.75 8.20
CA MET A 366 4.36 -4.76 8.93
C MET A 366 4.53 -4.31 10.37
N PHE A 367 3.76 -4.92 11.27
CA PHE A 367 3.74 -4.54 12.67
C PHE A 367 3.32 -5.73 13.55
N LEU A 368 3.06 -5.48 14.83
CA LEU A 368 2.64 -6.49 15.78
C LEU A 368 1.35 -7.20 15.33
N ASN A 369 1.21 -8.47 15.71
CA ASN A 369 -0.03 -9.20 15.47
C ASN A 369 -1.23 -8.54 16.16
N ASP A 370 -2.41 -8.81 15.62
CA ASP A 370 -3.69 -8.30 16.09
C ASP A 370 -3.67 -6.77 16.16
N THR A 371 -3.29 -6.13 15.07
CA THR A 371 -3.29 -4.66 14.94
C THR A 371 -3.87 -4.25 13.59
N ALA A 372 -4.33 -3.01 13.52
CA ALA A 372 -4.91 -2.42 12.31
C ALA A 372 -4.23 -1.11 11.94
N CYS A 373 -4.12 -0.81 10.64
CA CYS A 373 -3.48 0.40 10.14
C CYS A 373 -4.45 1.26 9.31
N ASN A 374 -4.51 2.55 9.65
CA ASN A 374 -5.22 3.58 8.88
C ASN A 374 -4.27 4.15 7.81
N LEU A 375 -4.62 4.04 6.53
CA LEU A 375 -3.78 4.47 5.42
C LEU A 375 -4.30 5.76 4.77
N ALA A 376 -3.38 6.57 4.28
CA ALA A 376 -3.65 7.72 3.43
C ALA A 376 -2.49 7.90 2.45
N SER A 377 -2.75 8.49 1.29
CA SER A 377 -1.70 8.74 0.30
C SER A 377 -1.79 10.14 -0.27
N LEU A 378 -0.64 10.80 -0.37
CA LEU A 378 -0.48 12.11 -0.99
C LEU A 378 -0.26 11.97 -2.51
N ASN A 379 -0.83 12.86 -3.31
CA ASN A 379 -0.57 12.94 -4.74
C ASN A 379 0.65 13.85 -4.99
N LEU A 380 1.83 13.26 -5.27
CA LEU A 380 3.07 14.02 -5.40
C LEU A 380 3.04 15.10 -6.50
N MET A 381 2.26 14.90 -7.57
CA MET A 381 2.14 15.88 -8.66
C MET A 381 1.48 17.18 -8.22
N LYS A 382 0.66 17.17 -7.16
CA LYS A 382 -0.01 18.37 -6.63
C LYS A 382 0.91 19.26 -5.79
N PHE A 383 2.13 18.81 -5.52
CA PHE A 383 3.15 19.59 -4.81
C PHE A 383 4.20 20.17 -5.76
N GLN A 384 3.91 20.22 -7.07
CA GLN A 384 4.73 20.96 -8.02
C GLN A 384 4.20 22.38 -8.21
N THR A 385 5.11 23.35 -8.19
CA THR A 385 4.85 24.72 -8.66
C THR A 385 4.60 24.72 -10.18
N PRO A 386 3.98 25.77 -10.74
CA PRO A 386 3.84 25.92 -12.20
C PRO A 386 5.17 25.83 -12.97
N GLU A 387 6.28 26.18 -12.29
CA GLU A 387 7.64 26.10 -12.81
C GLU A 387 8.29 24.71 -12.66
N GLY A 388 7.59 23.72 -12.08
CA GLY A 388 8.09 22.34 -11.92
C GLY A 388 9.00 22.11 -10.71
N GLN A 389 9.14 23.11 -9.82
CA GLN A 389 9.83 22.94 -8.53
C GLN A 389 8.90 22.28 -7.51
N PHE A 390 9.46 21.43 -6.63
CA PHE A 390 8.69 20.75 -5.61
C PHE A 390 8.52 21.62 -4.36
N ASN A 391 7.28 21.88 -3.98
CA ASN A 391 6.93 22.71 -2.84
C ASN A 391 6.99 21.89 -1.53
N ILE A 392 8.16 21.94 -0.89
CA ILE A 392 8.45 21.20 0.34
C ILE A 392 7.54 21.64 1.50
N GLU A 393 7.25 22.93 1.64
CA GLU A 393 6.41 23.46 2.72
C GLU A 393 4.96 22.95 2.59
N ALA A 394 4.38 23.04 1.39
CA ALA A 394 3.05 22.50 1.12
C ALA A 394 3.02 20.99 1.38
N PHE A 395 4.06 20.26 0.98
CA PHE A 395 4.14 18.82 1.21
C PHE A 395 4.18 18.47 2.73
N GLN A 396 5.02 19.17 3.51
CA GLN A 396 5.09 19.01 4.96
C GLN A 396 3.76 19.34 5.65
N ASN A 397 3.12 20.45 5.27
CA ASN A 397 1.81 20.82 5.81
C ASN A 397 0.74 19.76 5.49
N ALA A 398 0.72 19.20 4.28
CA ALA A 398 -0.17 18.11 3.92
C ALA A 398 0.11 16.83 4.74
N CYS A 399 1.38 16.48 4.96
CA CYS A 399 1.76 15.39 5.87
C CYS A 399 1.20 15.63 7.28
N LYS A 400 1.33 16.84 7.83
CA LYS A 400 0.85 17.20 9.17
C LYS A 400 -0.66 17.04 9.29
N THR A 401 -1.44 17.64 8.38
CA THR A 401 -2.91 17.55 8.38
C THR A 401 -3.37 16.10 8.23
N THR A 402 -2.72 15.34 7.35
CA THR A 402 -3.05 13.93 7.12
C THR A 402 -2.77 13.06 8.34
N ILE A 403 -1.61 13.20 8.98
CA ILE A 403 -1.25 12.44 10.18
C ILE A 403 -2.21 12.75 11.33
N LEU A 404 -2.55 14.02 11.51
CA LEU A 404 -3.52 14.42 12.54
C LEU A 404 -4.89 13.77 12.28
N ALA A 405 -5.39 13.82 11.05
CA ALA A 405 -6.65 13.17 10.69
C ALA A 405 -6.60 11.65 10.90
N GLN A 406 -5.53 10.97 10.45
CA GLN A 406 -5.34 9.52 10.64
C GLN A 406 -5.26 9.14 12.12
N GLU A 407 -4.66 9.97 12.96
CA GLU A 407 -4.59 9.75 14.40
C GLU A 407 -5.98 9.83 15.03
N ILE A 408 -6.78 10.85 14.66
CA ILE A 408 -8.15 11.03 15.17
C ILE A 408 -9.03 9.83 14.82
N LEU A 409 -8.82 9.19 13.67
CA LEU A 409 -9.53 7.97 13.27
C LEU A 409 -9.33 6.81 14.26
N VAL A 410 -8.17 6.71 14.92
CA VAL A 410 -7.82 5.53 15.74
C VAL A 410 -8.82 5.29 16.86
N ASP A 411 -9.20 6.34 17.60
CA ASP A 411 -10.11 6.23 18.76
C ASP A 411 -11.59 6.12 18.37
N ASN A 412 -11.92 6.38 17.10
CA ASN A 412 -13.30 6.40 16.61
C ASN A 412 -13.62 5.24 15.64
N ALA A 413 -12.60 4.49 15.23
CA ALA A 413 -12.77 3.32 14.39
C ALA A 413 -13.33 2.12 15.18
N SER A 414 -14.06 1.25 14.50
CA SER A 414 -14.39 -0.09 15.01
C SER A 414 -13.36 -1.13 14.57
N TYR A 415 -13.22 -2.15 15.41
CA TYR A 415 -12.32 -3.28 15.22
C TYR A 415 -13.09 -4.58 15.46
N PRO A 416 -12.84 -5.65 14.70
CA PRO A 416 -13.69 -6.85 14.73
C PRO A 416 -13.50 -7.72 15.99
N THR A 417 -12.39 -7.55 16.71
CA THR A 417 -12.08 -8.29 17.94
C THR A 417 -11.51 -7.36 19.00
N ALA A 418 -11.75 -7.70 20.28
CA ALA A 418 -11.22 -6.93 21.40
C ALA A 418 -9.67 -6.90 21.44
N LYS A 419 -9.01 -7.94 20.93
CA LYS A 419 -7.54 -8.00 20.85
C LYS A 419 -7.01 -6.97 19.85
N ILE A 420 -7.61 -6.91 18.67
CA ILE A 420 -7.26 -5.91 17.64
C ILE A 420 -7.54 -4.50 18.12
N GLU A 421 -8.71 -4.29 18.73
CA GLU A 421 -9.09 -3.00 19.30
C GLU A 421 -8.07 -2.52 20.34
N THR A 422 -7.75 -3.39 21.31
CA THR A 422 -6.84 -3.07 22.40
C THR A 422 -5.46 -2.71 21.86
N ASN A 423 -4.87 -3.56 21.01
CA ASN A 423 -3.54 -3.32 20.48
C ASN A 423 -3.50 -2.10 19.54
N SER A 424 -4.53 -1.89 18.72
CA SER A 424 -4.60 -0.72 17.83
C SER A 424 -4.67 0.59 18.63
N HIS A 425 -5.36 0.62 19.77
CA HIS A 425 -5.33 1.76 20.70
C HIS A 425 -4.00 1.92 21.45
N ILE A 426 -3.35 0.81 21.83
CA ILE A 426 -2.07 0.85 22.55
C ILE A 426 -0.95 1.42 21.67
N TYR A 427 -0.86 0.99 20.42
CA TYR A 427 0.27 1.30 19.52
C TYR A 427 -0.05 2.35 18.46
N ARG A 428 -1.33 2.58 18.15
CA ARG A 428 -1.84 3.63 17.25
C ARG A 428 -1.13 3.67 15.89
N PRO A 429 -0.97 2.55 15.16
CA PRO A 429 -0.17 2.52 13.94
C PRO A 429 -0.91 3.16 12.76
N LEU A 430 -0.21 4.02 12.04
CA LEU A 430 -0.69 4.72 10.85
C LEU A 430 0.17 4.36 9.63
N GLY A 431 -0.33 4.70 8.44
CA GLY A 431 0.38 4.48 7.18
C GLY A 431 0.14 5.61 6.19
N LEU A 432 0.86 6.72 6.38
CA LEU A 432 1.01 7.76 5.38
C LEU A 432 1.94 7.29 4.25
N GLY A 433 1.48 7.42 3.02
CA GLY A 433 2.26 7.18 1.82
C GLY A 433 2.04 8.24 0.76
N TYR A 434 2.41 7.91 -0.47
CA TYR A 434 2.15 8.75 -1.63
C TYR A 434 1.83 7.90 -2.87
N ALA A 435 1.31 8.56 -3.91
CA ALA A 435 1.20 8.05 -5.27
C ALA A 435 1.98 8.96 -6.24
N ASN A 436 2.02 8.59 -7.53
CA ASN A 436 2.58 9.43 -8.59
C ASN A 436 4.11 9.63 -8.55
N LEU A 437 4.89 8.73 -7.93
CA LEU A 437 6.36 8.89 -7.95
C LEU A 437 6.92 8.81 -9.39
N GLY A 438 6.49 7.82 -10.16
CA GLY A 438 6.89 7.67 -11.57
C GLY A 438 6.56 8.91 -12.40
N ALA A 439 5.33 9.42 -12.27
CA ALA A 439 4.92 10.65 -12.94
C ALA A 439 5.75 11.86 -12.49
N LEU A 440 6.04 11.99 -11.20
CA LEU A 440 6.87 13.07 -10.69
C LEU A 440 8.27 13.04 -11.32
N LEU A 441 8.97 11.90 -11.24
CA LEU A 441 10.32 11.76 -11.78
C LEU A 441 10.35 12.06 -13.29
N MET A 442 9.44 11.45 -14.05
CA MET A 442 9.30 11.68 -15.49
C MET A 442 9.05 13.17 -15.78
N SER A 443 8.09 13.81 -15.08
CA SER A 443 7.78 15.24 -15.28
C SER A 443 9.00 16.13 -15.07
N LYS A 444 9.93 15.74 -14.19
CA LYS A 444 11.17 16.47 -13.91
C LYS A 444 12.31 16.16 -14.89
N GLY A 445 12.08 15.32 -15.89
CA GLY A 445 13.14 14.87 -16.80
C GLY A 445 14.12 13.89 -16.17
N LEU A 446 13.74 13.22 -15.07
CA LEU A 446 14.59 12.26 -14.36
C LEU A 446 14.19 10.83 -14.72
N PRO A 447 15.08 10.01 -15.26
CA PRO A 447 14.81 8.58 -15.44
C PRO A 447 14.49 7.92 -14.11
N TYR A 448 13.43 7.11 -14.09
CA TYR A 448 13.05 6.36 -12.90
C TYR A 448 14.20 5.46 -12.41
N ASP A 449 14.86 4.75 -13.33
CA ASP A 449 16.06 3.96 -13.05
C ASP A 449 17.36 4.76 -13.20
N SER A 450 17.50 5.85 -12.44
CA SER A 450 18.75 6.61 -12.35
C SER A 450 19.17 6.85 -10.91
N GLU A 451 20.45 7.14 -10.68
CA GLU A 451 20.94 7.53 -9.34
C GLU A 451 20.25 8.79 -8.84
N GLN A 452 20.07 9.78 -9.71
CA GLN A 452 19.38 11.02 -9.39
C GLN A 452 17.90 10.79 -9.07
N GLY A 453 17.18 9.99 -9.87
CA GLY A 453 15.78 9.63 -9.62
C GLY A 453 15.61 8.90 -8.27
N ARG A 454 16.52 7.98 -7.96
CA ARG A 454 16.56 7.27 -6.67
C ARG A 454 16.86 8.19 -5.49
N ALA A 455 17.85 9.07 -5.62
CA ALA A 455 18.18 10.05 -4.58
C ALA A 455 16.97 10.96 -4.29
N TYR A 456 16.30 11.42 -5.34
CA TYR A 456 15.11 12.27 -5.23
C TYR A 456 13.93 11.56 -4.55
N ALA A 457 13.66 10.31 -4.94
CA ALA A 457 12.64 9.47 -4.30
C ALA A 457 12.94 9.21 -2.81
N ALA A 458 14.21 8.92 -2.49
CA ALA A 458 14.69 8.75 -1.13
C ALA A 458 14.45 10.02 -0.29
N ALA A 459 14.83 11.19 -0.80
CA ALA A 459 14.68 12.46 -0.10
C ALA A 459 13.22 12.84 0.15
N ILE A 460 12.32 12.67 -0.83
CA ILE A 460 10.87 12.89 -0.65
C ILE A 460 10.31 11.95 0.43
N THR A 461 10.68 10.68 0.38
CA THR A 461 10.23 9.68 1.36
C THR A 461 10.74 10.02 2.77
N ALA A 462 12.00 10.48 2.87
CA ALA A 462 12.60 10.94 4.11
C ALA A 462 11.90 12.17 4.69
N VAL A 463 11.56 13.18 3.85
CA VAL A 463 10.79 14.35 4.26
C VAL A 463 9.42 13.94 4.80
N MET A 464 8.70 13.09 4.06
CA MET A 464 7.36 12.64 4.44
C MET A 464 7.37 11.95 5.80
N THR A 465 8.19 10.91 5.96
CA THR A 465 8.19 10.11 7.19
C THR A 465 8.79 10.87 8.37
N GLY A 466 9.88 11.61 8.16
CA GLY A 466 10.48 12.42 9.23
C GLY A 466 9.48 13.48 9.74
N HIS A 467 8.75 14.13 8.83
CA HIS A 467 7.73 15.12 9.20
C HIS A 467 6.51 14.46 9.88
N ALA A 468 6.13 13.25 9.45
CA ALA A 468 5.07 12.48 10.09
C ALA A 468 5.42 12.11 11.53
N TYR A 469 6.65 11.65 11.80
CA TYR A 469 7.10 11.38 13.16
C TYR A 469 7.27 12.65 14.00
N LEU A 470 7.74 13.75 13.42
CA LEU A 470 7.75 15.05 14.08
C LEU A 470 6.34 15.46 14.51
N THR A 471 5.36 15.35 13.61
CA THR A 471 3.95 15.61 13.90
C THR A 471 3.44 14.68 15.00
N SER A 472 3.77 13.39 14.95
CA SER A 472 3.41 12.42 16.00
C SER A 472 3.96 12.80 17.38
N SER A 473 5.19 13.30 17.46
CA SER A 473 5.76 13.82 18.71
C SER A 473 5.10 15.13 19.16
N GLN A 474 4.71 16.01 18.25
CA GLN A 474 3.93 17.21 18.59
C GLN A 474 2.57 16.84 19.18
N ILE A 475 1.90 15.83 18.61
CA ILE A 475 0.65 15.29 19.16
C ILE A 475 0.91 14.69 20.56
N ALA A 476 2.00 13.95 20.75
CA ALA A 476 2.38 13.38 22.03
C ALA A 476 2.66 14.44 23.11
N ALA A 477 3.20 15.60 22.74
CA ALA A 477 3.43 16.69 23.70
C ALA A 477 2.13 17.20 24.34
N SER A 478 1.02 17.18 23.60
CA SER A 478 -0.30 17.60 24.08
C SER A 478 -1.08 16.44 24.71
N ARG A 479 -1.07 15.26 24.06
CA ARG A 479 -1.98 14.13 24.36
C ARG A 479 -1.31 12.93 25.02
N GLY A 480 0.01 13.00 25.25
CA GLY A 480 0.83 11.87 25.68
C GLY A 480 1.20 10.93 24.53
N ALA A 481 2.34 10.26 24.70
CA ALA A 481 2.79 9.20 23.80
C ALA A 481 1.81 8.01 23.75
N PHE A 482 1.95 7.13 22.75
CA PHE A 482 1.19 5.88 22.70
C PHE A 482 1.45 5.04 23.96
N ALA A 483 0.47 4.26 24.41
CA ALA A 483 0.52 3.60 25.71
C ALA A 483 1.69 2.61 25.84
N GLY A 484 2.06 1.94 24.74
CA GLY A 484 3.22 1.05 24.68
C GLY A 484 4.59 1.74 24.61
N TYR A 485 4.66 3.09 24.62
CA TYR A 485 5.92 3.82 24.37
C TYR A 485 6.93 3.60 25.50
N ALA A 486 6.51 3.58 26.77
CA ALA A 486 7.44 3.44 27.89
C ALA A 486 8.26 2.13 27.79
N GLN A 487 7.59 1.02 27.45
CA GLN A 487 8.22 -0.28 27.21
C GLN A 487 9.15 -0.25 25.99
N ASN A 488 8.75 0.46 24.94
CA ASN A 488 9.43 0.46 23.64
C ASN A 488 10.30 1.70 23.40
N ARG A 489 10.59 2.50 24.44
CA ARG A 489 11.26 3.79 24.27
C ARG A 489 12.62 3.63 23.61
N GLU A 490 13.39 2.62 24.05
CA GLU A 490 14.72 2.37 23.53
C GLU A 490 14.69 1.87 22.08
N SER A 491 13.83 0.90 21.75
CA SER A 491 13.67 0.41 20.38
C SER A 491 13.16 1.50 19.43
N MET A 492 12.18 2.30 19.87
CA MET A 492 11.64 3.42 19.11
C MET A 492 12.73 4.44 18.80
N LEU A 493 13.44 4.96 19.81
CA LEU A 493 14.48 5.97 19.60
C LEU A 493 15.65 5.44 18.78
N LYS A 494 16.01 4.16 18.93
CA LYS A 494 17.00 3.50 18.07
C LYS A 494 16.57 3.53 16.61
N VAL A 495 15.34 3.14 16.30
CA VAL A 495 14.83 3.11 14.92
C VAL A 495 14.71 4.53 14.34
N ILE A 496 14.21 5.50 15.10
CA ILE A 496 14.16 6.90 14.66
C ILE A 496 15.57 7.44 14.35
N ARG A 497 16.56 7.08 15.16
CA ARG A 497 17.96 7.44 14.89
C ARG A 497 18.50 6.73 13.65
N GLN A 498 18.20 5.44 13.45
CA GLN A 498 18.58 4.73 12.22
C GLN A 498 18.03 5.39 10.96
N HIS A 499 16.77 5.85 10.98
CA HIS A 499 16.19 6.61 9.88
C HIS A 499 16.90 7.95 9.65
N ALA A 500 17.21 8.68 10.73
CA ALA A 500 17.95 9.95 10.65
C ALA A 500 19.35 9.76 10.06
N ASP A 501 20.08 8.74 10.53
CA ASP A 501 21.43 8.43 10.06
C ASP A 501 21.43 8.00 8.57
N ALA A 502 20.36 7.32 8.12
CA ALA A 502 20.19 6.95 6.72
C ALA A 502 20.05 8.17 5.78
N VAL A 503 19.64 9.34 6.28
CA VAL A 503 19.60 10.56 5.44
C VAL A 503 21.00 10.92 4.94
N TYR A 504 22.01 10.76 5.79
CA TYR A 504 23.39 11.12 5.48
C TYR A 504 24.12 10.09 4.62
N THR A 505 23.47 8.98 4.25
CA THR A 505 23.99 8.03 3.25
C THR A 505 23.54 8.36 1.83
N MET A 506 22.58 9.27 1.66
CA MET A 506 22.19 9.77 0.35
C MET A 506 23.30 10.63 -0.27
N ASP A 507 23.45 10.54 -1.59
CA ASP A 507 24.32 11.45 -2.32
C ASP A 507 23.64 12.83 -2.44
N LYS A 508 24.12 13.77 -1.62
CA LYS A 508 23.61 15.15 -1.57
C LYS A 508 23.91 15.93 -2.86
N ASP A 509 24.91 15.54 -3.64
CA ASP A 509 25.30 16.27 -4.85
C ASP A 509 24.30 16.00 -5.99
N LEU A 510 23.48 14.96 -5.86
CA LEU A 510 22.37 14.64 -6.76
C LEU A 510 21.04 15.33 -6.40
N LEU A 511 21.00 16.11 -5.32
CA LEU A 511 19.78 16.66 -4.73
C LEU A 511 19.76 18.18 -4.71
N ASP A 512 18.55 18.73 -4.75
CA ASP A 512 18.34 20.12 -4.35
C ASP A 512 18.75 20.27 -2.86
N PRO A 513 19.66 21.21 -2.52
CA PRO A 513 20.08 21.44 -1.14
C PRO A 513 18.92 21.65 -0.16
N ALA A 514 17.85 22.32 -0.60
CA ALA A 514 16.67 22.56 0.24
C ALA A 514 15.91 21.26 0.55
N LEU A 515 15.85 20.33 -0.39
CA LEU A 515 15.19 19.03 -0.20
C LEU A 515 15.97 18.13 0.75
N PHE A 516 17.31 18.08 0.57
CA PHE A 516 18.18 17.35 1.49
C PHE A 516 18.12 17.92 2.91
N GLU A 517 18.21 19.25 3.05
CA GLU A 517 18.13 19.92 4.35
C GLU A 517 16.78 19.68 5.04
N ALA A 518 15.68 19.74 4.28
CA ALA A 518 14.35 19.43 4.82
C ALA A 518 14.26 17.98 5.33
N ALA A 519 14.86 17.01 4.63
CA ALA A 519 14.91 15.63 5.07
C ALA A 519 15.69 15.51 6.40
N ALA A 520 16.90 16.07 6.47
CA ALA A 520 17.75 16.03 7.66
C ALA A 520 17.08 16.71 8.87
N GLN A 521 16.57 17.94 8.69
CA GLN A 521 15.94 18.69 9.78
C GLN A 521 14.69 18.01 10.33
N ASN A 522 13.86 17.42 9.48
CA ASN A 522 12.66 16.72 9.92
C ASN A 522 13.00 15.56 10.87
N TRP A 523 13.99 14.75 10.51
CA TRP A 523 14.42 13.62 11.32
C TRP A 523 15.10 14.04 12.62
N GLU A 524 15.97 15.05 12.59
CA GLU A 524 16.60 15.55 13.81
C GLU A 524 15.58 16.17 14.77
N LYS A 525 14.63 16.96 14.26
CA LYS A 525 13.54 17.51 15.07
C LYS A 525 12.65 16.41 15.65
N ALA A 526 12.31 15.39 14.84
CA ALA A 526 11.51 14.25 15.30
C ALA A 526 12.22 13.48 16.41
N PHE A 527 13.52 13.21 16.28
CA PHE A 527 14.30 12.55 17.31
C PHE A 527 14.41 13.38 18.60
N GLU A 528 14.79 14.66 18.49
CA GLU A 528 15.00 15.51 19.66
C GLU A 528 13.70 15.78 20.43
N LEU A 529 12.59 16.00 19.73
CA LEU A 529 11.29 16.15 20.36
C LEU A 529 10.82 14.81 20.93
N GLY A 530 10.88 13.73 20.14
CA GLY A 530 10.47 12.39 20.55
C GLY A 530 11.23 11.85 21.77
N LYS A 531 12.51 12.18 21.91
CA LYS A 531 13.31 11.85 23.10
C LYS A 531 12.74 12.50 24.38
N LYS A 532 12.17 13.70 24.26
CA LYS A 532 11.61 14.49 25.37
C LYS A 532 10.17 14.09 25.71
N VAL A 533 9.31 13.97 24.71
CA VAL A 533 7.85 13.81 24.91
C VAL A 533 7.29 12.47 24.42
N GLY A 534 8.09 11.70 23.69
CA GLY A 534 7.67 10.47 23.01
C GLY A 534 6.98 10.70 21.68
N PHE A 535 6.30 9.67 21.20
CA PHE A 535 5.58 9.66 19.93
C PHE A 535 4.15 9.21 20.19
N ARG A 536 3.19 9.79 19.47
CA ARG A 536 1.78 9.39 19.58
C ARG A 536 1.49 8.10 18.82
N ASN A 537 2.34 7.73 17.86
CA ASN A 537 2.12 6.61 16.95
C ASN A 537 3.41 5.78 16.83
N ALA A 538 3.28 4.46 16.97
CA ALA A 538 4.43 3.55 16.85
C ALA A 538 4.93 3.38 15.40
N GLN A 539 4.03 3.51 14.43
CA GLN A 539 4.29 3.48 12.99
C GLN A 539 3.51 4.62 12.33
N VAL A 540 4.09 5.29 11.34
CA VAL A 540 3.45 6.46 10.69
C VAL A 540 3.40 6.40 9.16
N SER A 541 4.21 5.57 8.51
CA SER A 541 4.37 5.57 7.05
C SER A 541 4.53 4.19 6.42
N VAL A 542 3.93 4.05 5.23
CA VAL A 542 4.01 2.88 4.33
C VAL A 542 3.90 3.37 2.88
N LEU A 543 4.32 2.58 1.88
CA LEU A 543 3.94 2.82 0.48
C LEU A 543 2.95 1.77 0.01
N ALA A 544 1.67 2.15 -0.04
CA ALA A 544 0.58 1.27 -0.44
C ALA A 544 0.42 1.19 -1.97
N PRO A 545 -0.31 0.19 -2.51
CA PRO A 545 -0.56 0.09 -3.96
C PRO A 545 -1.37 1.27 -4.50
N THR A 546 -2.22 1.90 -3.69
CA THR A 546 -3.13 3.00 -4.09
C THR A 546 -4.11 2.69 -5.24
N GLY A 547 -4.28 1.44 -5.65
CA GLY A 547 -4.97 1.05 -6.90
C GLY A 547 -6.46 1.42 -7.08
N THR A 548 -7.11 2.10 -6.12
CA THR A 548 -8.42 2.73 -6.35
C THR A 548 -8.36 4.23 -6.10
N ILE A 549 -7.71 4.63 -5.00
CA ILE A 549 -7.61 6.04 -4.62
C ILE A 549 -6.72 6.86 -5.56
N ALA A 550 -5.77 6.22 -6.27
CA ALA A 550 -5.00 6.85 -7.32
C ALA A 550 -5.90 7.36 -8.46
N PHE A 551 -6.91 6.59 -8.88
CA PHE A 551 -7.87 7.05 -9.89
C PHE A 551 -8.80 8.14 -9.34
N MET A 552 -9.16 8.09 -8.06
CA MET A 552 -9.89 9.17 -7.40
C MET A 552 -9.07 10.47 -7.37
N MET A 553 -7.74 10.38 -7.23
CA MET A 553 -6.84 11.53 -7.20
C MET A 553 -6.33 11.96 -8.58
N ASP A 554 -6.81 11.33 -9.66
CA ASP A 554 -6.29 11.52 -11.03
C ASP A 554 -4.77 11.34 -11.13
N CYS A 555 -4.24 10.31 -10.49
CA CYS A 555 -2.84 9.92 -10.61
C CYS A 555 -2.56 9.19 -11.93
N ASP A 556 -1.43 9.50 -12.54
CA ASP A 556 -0.89 8.81 -13.73
C ASP A 556 -0.18 7.50 -13.33
N THR A 557 0.52 7.50 -12.19
CA THR A 557 1.15 6.31 -11.61
C THR A 557 0.73 6.07 -10.16
N THR A 558 0.71 4.79 -9.77
CA THR A 558 0.21 4.35 -8.47
C THR A 558 1.34 4.19 -7.46
N GLY A 559 1.19 4.66 -6.22
CA GLY A 559 2.21 4.43 -5.20
C GLY A 559 3.61 4.92 -5.60
N ILE A 560 4.57 4.01 -5.40
CA ILE A 560 5.96 4.11 -5.86
C ILE A 560 6.14 3.69 -7.33
N GLU A 561 5.14 3.08 -7.97
CA GLU A 561 5.24 2.49 -9.30
C GLU A 561 5.72 3.52 -10.37
N PRO A 562 6.60 3.11 -11.30
CA PRO A 562 6.79 3.84 -12.55
C PRO A 562 5.50 3.79 -13.36
N ASP A 563 5.45 4.53 -14.47
CA ASP A 563 4.34 4.31 -15.38
C ASP A 563 4.44 2.92 -16.02
N ILE A 564 3.31 2.27 -16.25
CA ILE A 564 3.24 0.95 -16.86
C ILE A 564 3.67 1.01 -18.33
N ALA A 565 3.16 1.97 -19.11
CA ALA A 565 3.51 2.20 -20.51
C ALA A 565 3.15 3.63 -20.93
N LEU A 566 3.82 4.18 -21.95
CA LEU A 566 3.50 5.51 -22.49
C LEU A 566 2.14 5.53 -23.21
N VAL A 567 1.79 4.43 -23.86
CA VAL A 567 0.49 4.19 -24.48
C VAL A 567 -0.09 2.92 -23.89
N LYS A 568 -1.31 3.02 -23.37
CA LYS A 568 -1.99 1.91 -22.70
C LYS A 568 -3.30 1.61 -23.41
N TYR A 569 -3.57 0.33 -23.59
CA TYR A 569 -4.84 -0.14 -24.10
C TYR A 569 -5.65 -0.73 -22.97
N LYS A 570 -6.75 -0.05 -22.65
CA LYS A 570 -7.77 -0.65 -21.81
C LYS A 570 -8.78 -1.33 -22.72
N LYS A 571 -8.86 -2.65 -22.61
CA LYS A 571 -9.91 -3.42 -23.28
C LYS A 571 -11.27 -2.91 -22.81
N MET A 572 -12.10 -2.53 -23.75
CA MET A 572 -13.47 -2.12 -23.52
C MET A 572 -14.40 -3.29 -23.82
N VAL A 573 -15.65 -3.16 -23.40
CA VAL A 573 -16.82 -3.47 -24.21
C VAL A 573 -16.52 -3.96 -25.66
N GLY A 574 -16.81 -5.22 -25.97
CA GLY A 574 -16.65 -5.82 -27.30
C GLY A 574 -15.18 -6.08 -27.67
N ASP A 575 -14.89 -6.14 -28.97
CA ASP A 575 -13.51 -6.23 -29.50
C ASP A 575 -12.80 -4.86 -29.57
N GLY A 576 -13.29 -3.85 -28.84
CA GLY A 576 -12.78 -2.47 -28.87
C GLY A 576 -11.82 -2.13 -27.72
N TYR A 577 -10.94 -1.15 -27.94
CA TYR A 577 -9.98 -0.68 -26.93
C TYR A 577 -10.03 0.84 -26.78
N ILE A 578 -9.90 1.37 -25.55
CA ILE A 578 -9.57 2.78 -25.32
C ILE A 578 -8.04 2.89 -25.23
N LYS A 579 -7.50 3.73 -26.10
CA LYS A 579 -6.12 4.18 -26.06
C LYS A 579 -5.97 5.32 -25.06
N MET A 580 -5.02 5.19 -24.15
CA MET A 580 -4.64 6.23 -23.20
C MET A 580 -3.19 6.60 -23.42
N VAL A 581 -2.94 7.85 -23.80
CA VAL A 581 -1.59 8.42 -23.94
C VAL A 581 -1.19 9.09 -22.63
N ASN A 582 0.06 8.86 -22.21
CA ASN A 582 0.62 9.42 -20.98
C ASN A 582 0.58 10.96 -21.00
N ARG A 583 0.07 11.55 -19.92
CA ARG A 583 -0.13 13.01 -19.78
C ARG A 583 1.08 13.75 -19.23
N THR A 584 2.07 13.01 -18.72
CA THR A 584 3.30 13.50 -18.13
C THR A 584 4.39 13.76 -19.19
N VAL A 585 4.36 13.07 -20.33
CA VAL A 585 5.35 13.21 -21.42
C VAL A 585 5.54 14.68 -21.87
N PRO A 586 4.49 15.47 -22.14
CA PRO A 586 4.67 16.87 -22.52
C PRO A 586 5.38 17.72 -21.45
N MET A 587 5.14 17.43 -20.16
CA MET A 587 5.79 18.12 -19.05
C MET A 587 7.28 17.80 -18.99
N ALA A 588 7.61 16.50 -19.17
CA ALA A 588 8.99 16.02 -19.21
C ALA A 588 9.76 16.68 -20.36
N LEU A 589 9.19 16.69 -21.57
CA LEU A 589 9.81 17.31 -22.74
C LEU A 589 10.05 18.81 -22.53
N LYS A 590 9.07 19.54 -21.98
CA LYS A 590 9.26 20.95 -21.64
C LYS A 590 10.44 21.16 -20.67
N ASN A 591 10.55 20.35 -19.62
CA ASN A 591 11.61 20.46 -18.63
C ASN A 591 12.99 20.03 -19.16
N LEU A 592 13.02 19.16 -20.17
CA LEU A 592 14.22 18.76 -20.91
C LEU A 592 14.65 19.80 -21.97
N GLY A 593 13.91 20.90 -22.11
CA GLY A 593 14.27 22.03 -22.96
C GLY A 593 13.78 21.95 -24.41
N TYR A 594 12.83 21.07 -24.71
CA TYR A 594 12.19 21.02 -26.03
C TYR A 594 11.20 22.18 -26.20
N THR A 595 11.08 22.68 -27.44
CA THR A 595 10.12 23.71 -27.84
C THR A 595 8.69 23.16 -27.86
N MET A 596 7.68 24.02 -27.81
CA MET A 596 6.27 23.58 -27.84
C MET A 596 5.90 22.84 -29.13
N ASP A 597 6.51 23.20 -30.26
CA ASP A 597 6.31 22.52 -31.54
C ASP A 597 6.92 21.12 -31.50
N GLU A 598 8.17 20.97 -31.01
CA GLU A 598 8.79 19.66 -30.81
C GLU A 598 7.98 18.79 -29.83
N VAL A 599 7.48 19.37 -28.72
CA VAL A 599 6.63 18.65 -27.76
C VAL A 599 5.37 18.11 -28.43
N SER A 600 4.71 18.93 -29.26
CA SER A 600 3.52 18.52 -30.01
C SER A 600 3.85 17.38 -30.98
N ASP A 601 4.92 17.51 -31.76
CA ASP A 601 5.32 16.53 -32.76
C ASP A 601 5.76 15.20 -32.12
N ILE A 602 6.50 15.24 -31.02
CA ILE A 602 6.92 14.04 -30.27
C ILE A 602 5.71 13.34 -29.66
N THR A 603 4.75 14.09 -29.11
CA THR A 603 3.54 13.50 -28.53
C THR A 603 2.67 12.86 -29.60
N ALA A 604 2.54 13.49 -30.78
CA ALA A 604 1.85 12.91 -31.93
C ALA A 604 2.57 11.64 -32.43
N TYR A 605 3.90 11.64 -32.47
CA TYR A 605 4.69 10.46 -32.82
C TYR A 605 4.42 9.29 -31.86
N ILE A 606 4.43 9.52 -30.55
CA ILE A 606 4.15 8.49 -29.54
C ILE A 606 2.73 7.95 -29.68
N ASP A 607 1.76 8.82 -29.93
CA ASP A 607 0.40 8.38 -30.23
C ASP A 607 0.42 7.48 -31.47
N GLU A 608 0.95 7.93 -32.61
CA GLU A 608 0.94 7.14 -33.85
C GLU A 608 1.71 5.82 -33.77
N HIS A 609 2.91 5.82 -33.17
CA HIS A 609 3.86 4.69 -33.22
C HIS A 609 3.82 3.81 -31.97
N GLU A 610 3.06 4.19 -30.93
CA GLU A 610 2.96 3.49 -29.65
C GLU A 610 4.29 3.31 -28.90
N THR A 611 5.32 4.04 -29.32
CA THR A 611 6.64 4.09 -28.71
C THR A 611 7.25 5.46 -28.96
N ILE A 612 8.16 5.89 -28.09
CA ILE A 612 8.98 7.08 -28.32
C ILE A 612 10.22 6.77 -29.16
N GLU A 613 10.59 5.49 -29.24
CA GLU A 613 11.80 5.04 -29.94
C GLU A 613 11.71 5.32 -31.45
N GLY A 614 12.82 5.75 -32.05
CA GLY A 614 12.88 6.13 -33.45
C GLY A 614 12.44 7.57 -33.75
N CYS A 615 11.88 8.29 -32.79
CA CYS A 615 11.56 9.71 -32.96
C CYS A 615 12.83 10.55 -33.08
N THR A 616 13.15 11.02 -34.30
CA THR A 616 14.39 11.78 -34.58
C THR A 616 14.49 13.14 -33.85
N LEU A 617 13.38 13.65 -33.33
CA LEU A 617 13.34 14.88 -32.52
C LEU A 617 13.85 14.65 -31.09
N VAL A 618 13.78 13.41 -30.58
CA VAL A 618 14.19 13.11 -29.19
C VAL A 618 15.69 12.80 -29.15
N LYS A 619 16.41 13.50 -28.28
CA LYS A 619 17.82 13.22 -27.98
C LYS A 619 17.95 11.86 -27.31
N GLU A 620 18.93 11.07 -27.74
CA GLU A 620 19.18 9.71 -27.22
C GLU A 620 19.32 9.68 -25.69
N ASP A 621 20.09 10.60 -25.11
CA ASP A 621 20.31 10.69 -23.66
C ASP A 621 19.03 11.00 -22.85
N HIS A 622 17.96 11.46 -23.51
CA HIS A 622 16.67 11.75 -22.88
C HIS A 622 15.72 10.55 -22.89
N LEU A 623 15.97 9.51 -23.69
CA LEU A 623 15.03 8.38 -23.84
C LEU A 623 14.75 7.66 -22.52
N ALA A 624 15.76 7.53 -21.65
CA ALA A 624 15.61 6.85 -20.36
C ALA A 624 14.57 7.49 -19.42
N VAL A 625 14.24 8.78 -19.62
CA VAL A 625 13.18 9.47 -18.87
C VAL A 625 11.81 8.83 -19.11
N PHE A 626 11.62 8.24 -20.29
CA PHE A 626 10.35 7.71 -20.76
C PHE A 626 10.25 6.18 -20.64
N ASP A 627 11.28 5.53 -20.11
CA ASP A 627 11.26 4.09 -19.86
C ASP A 627 10.16 3.76 -18.83
N CYS A 628 9.31 2.78 -19.18
CA CYS A 628 8.17 2.36 -18.37
C CYS A 628 8.37 0.95 -17.79
N ALA A 629 7.43 0.46 -16.98
CA ALA A 629 7.51 -0.84 -16.31
C ALA A 629 7.51 -2.03 -17.28
N ILE A 630 6.79 -1.90 -18.40
CA ILE A 630 6.70 -2.94 -19.42
C ILE A 630 7.12 -2.42 -20.78
N LYS A 631 7.61 -3.33 -21.62
CA LYS A 631 8.08 -3.05 -22.97
C LYS A 631 6.91 -2.57 -23.85
N PRO A 632 7.08 -1.47 -24.60
CA PRO A 632 6.07 -1.02 -25.57
C PRO A 632 5.94 -2.02 -26.73
N ALA A 633 4.76 -2.09 -27.36
CA ALA A 633 4.49 -3.05 -28.44
C ALA A 633 5.48 -2.93 -29.62
N HIS A 634 5.88 -1.70 -29.95
CA HIS A 634 6.76 -1.38 -31.08
C HIS A 634 8.16 -0.89 -30.66
N GLY A 635 8.57 -1.10 -29.41
CA GLY A 635 9.89 -0.73 -28.92
C GLY A 635 10.55 -1.82 -28.09
N HIS A 636 11.71 -1.51 -27.51
CA HIS A 636 12.52 -2.44 -26.73
C HIS A 636 12.96 -1.93 -25.37
N ARG A 637 12.78 -0.63 -25.08
CA ARG A 637 13.19 -0.05 -23.80
C ARG A 637 12.12 -0.27 -22.72
N PHE A 638 12.59 -0.59 -21.52
CA PHE A 638 11.78 -0.71 -20.31
C PHE A 638 12.70 -0.64 -19.08
N ILE A 639 12.11 -0.41 -17.91
CA ILE A 639 12.83 -0.45 -16.63
C ILE A 639 13.13 -1.91 -16.30
N GLY A 640 14.42 -2.27 -16.29
CA GLY A 640 14.85 -3.62 -15.95
C GLY A 640 14.52 -4.02 -14.50
N PRO A 641 14.53 -5.32 -14.15
CA PRO A 641 14.19 -5.79 -12.80
C PRO A 641 14.97 -5.10 -11.68
N MET A 642 16.28 -4.89 -11.88
CA MET A 642 17.13 -4.22 -10.90
C MET A 642 16.80 -2.75 -10.72
N GLY A 643 16.24 -2.06 -11.72
CA GLY A 643 15.78 -0.68 -11.58
C GLY A 643 14.65 -0.56 -10.57
N HIS A 644 13.71 -1.50 -10.59
CA HIS A 644 12.66 -1.60 -9.57
C HIS A 644 13.25 -1.88 -8.17
N ILE A 645 14.15 -2.87 -8.05
CA ILE A 645 14.80 -3.22 -6.77
C ILE A 645 15.58 -2.04 -6.20
N ASN A 646 16.35 -1.34 -7.04
CA ASN A 646 17.17 -0.22 -6.61
C ASN A 646 16.30 0.97 -6.15
N MET A 647 15.16 1.22 -6.81
CA MET A 647 14.20 2.24 -6.36
C MET A 647 13.55 1.88 -5.02
N MET A 648 13.13 0.61 -4.85
CA MET A 648 12.60 0.15 -3.57
C MET A 648 13.66 0.32 -2.46
N ALA A 649 14.91 -0.09 -2.73
CA ALA A 649 15.99 -0.02 -1.76
C ALA A 649 16.32 1.42 -1.35
N ALA A 650 16.26 2.36 -2.30
CA ALA A 650 16.51 3.78 -2.05
C ALA A 650 15.50 4.39 -1.06
N THR A 651 14.25 3.92 -1.06
CA THR A 651 13.16 4.48 -0.23
C THR A 651 12.89 3.68 1.05
N GLN A 652 13.23 2.38 1.09
CA GLN A 652 12.87 1.46 2.17
C GLN A 652 13.35 1.90 3.55
N ALA A 653 14.56 2.47 3.63
CA ALA A 653 15.17 2.96 4.86
C ALA A 653 14.46 4.19 5.45
N PHE A 654 13.54 4.81 4.72
CA PHE A 654 12.78 5.99 5.16
C PHE A 654 11.31 5.70 5.45
N LEU A 655 10.93 4.43 5.54
CA LEU A 655 9.57 3.98 5.84
C LEU A 655 9.54 3.19 7.15
N SER A 656 8.60 3.55 8.01
CA SER A 656 8.38 2.80 9.26
C SER A 656 7.80 1.40 9.00
N GLY A 657 6.86 1.27 8.06
CA GLY A 657 6.40 0.00 7.50
C GLY A 657 7.22 -0.40 6.28
N ALA A 658 6.57 -0.92 5.25
CA ALA A 658 7.19 -1.47 4.05
C ALA A 658 6.58 -0.90 2.76
N ILE A 659 6.94 -1.48 1.63
CA ILE A 659 6.58 -1.04 0.29
C ILE A 659 5.76 -2.14 -0.38
N SER A 660 4.57 -1.79 -0.85
CA SER A 660 3.89 -2.58 -1.86
C SER A 660 4.35 -2.11 -3.24
N LYS A 661 5.13 -2.95 -3.91
CA LYS A 661 5.65 -2.71 -5.25
C LYS A 661 5.75 -4.05 -5.98
N THR A 662 5.27 -4.09 -7.21
CA THR A 662 5.48 -5.23 -8.09
C THR A 662 6.82 -5.08 -8.80
N VAL A 663 7.69 -6.09 -8.75
CA VAL A 663 8.87 -6.13 -9.63
C VAL A 663 8.44 -6.79 -10.94
N ASN A 664 8.17 -5.97 -11.96
CA ASN A 664 7.77 -6.44 -13.28
C ASN A 664 8.96 -7.14 -13.95
N LEU A 665 8.72 -8.34 -14.48
CA LEU A 665 9.75 -9.14 -15.14
C LEU A 665 9.33 -9.44 -16.59
N PRO A 666 10.28 -9.45 -17.53
CA PRO A 666 10.00 -9.79 -18.91
C PRO A 666 9.66 -11.28 -19.05
N HIS A 667 8.94 -11.65 -20.11
CA HIS A 667 8.45 -13.01 -20.34
C HIS A 667 9.56 -14.06 -20.33
N GLU A 668 10.70 -13.72 -20.91
CA GLU A 668 11.89 -14.56 -21.10
C GLU A 668 12.74 -14.77 -19.85
N ILE A 669 12.45 -14.09 -18.74
CA ILE A 669 13.23 -14.25 -17.51
C ILE A 669 13.19 -15.70 -17.03
N THR A 670 14.29 -16.18 -16.45
CA THR A 670 14.40 -17.55 -15.92
C THR A 670 14.19 -17.60 -14.40
N PRO A 671 13.79 -18.76 -13.84
CA PRO A 671 13.79 -18.97 -12.39
C PRO A 671 15.15 -18.66 -11.73
N ASP A 672 16.27 -19.02 -12.36
CA ASP A 672 17.62 -18.73 -11.84
C ASP A 672 17.89 -17.22 -11.72
N GLU A 673 17.43 -16.42 -12.68
CA GLU A 673 17.53 -14.97 -12.61
C GLU A 673 16.64 -14.39 -11.51
N ILE A 674 15.45 -14.95 -11.29
CA ILE A 674 14.59 -14.59 -10.16
C ILE A 674 15.27 -14.92 -8.82
N THR A 675 15.91 -16.09 -8.69
CA THR A 675 16.71 -16.45 -7.52
C THR A 675 17.78 -15.40 -7.24
N ARG A 676 18.50 -14.94 -8.28
CA ARG A 676 19.48 -13.84 -8.13
C ARG A 676 18.82 -12.53 -7.72
N ILE A 677 17.65 -12.20 -8.25
CA ILE A 677 16.88 -11.00 -7.86
C ILE A 677 16.52 -11.06 -6.37
N TYR A 678 16.07 -12.21 -5.86
CA TYR A 678 15.79 -12.39 -4.43
C TYR A 678 17.04 -12.19 -3.56
N MET A 679 18.19 -12.71 -3.99
CA MET A 679 19.47 -12.48 -3.30
C MET A 679 19.88 -11.00 -3.29
N GLN A 680 19.65 -10.29 -4.40
CA GLN A 680 19.94 -8.85 -4.47
C GLN A 680 18.97 -8.02 -3.61
N ALA A 681 17.69 -8.36 -3.61
CA ALA A 681 16.68 -7.75 -2.75
C ALA A 681 17.04 -7.86 -1.26
N TRP A 682 17.45 -9.05 -0.83
CA TRP A 682 17.95 -9.30 0.53
C TRP A 682 19.18 -8.45 0.85
N LYS A 683 20.21 -8.49 0.01
CA LYS A 683 21.47 -7.74 0.21
C LYS A 683 21.26 -6.22 0.27
N LYS A 684 20.23 -5.72 -0.41
CA LYS A 684 19.86 -4.30 -0.43
C LYS A 684 18.96 -3.89 0.75
N GLY A 685 18.62 -4.81 1.64
CA GLY A 685 17.85 -4.51 2.85
C GLY A 685 16.39 -4.21 2.57
N LEU A 686 15.79 -4.82 1.55
CA LEU A 686 14.34 -4.78 1.36
C LEU A 686 13.63 -5.55 2.48
N LYS A 687 12.42 -5.10 2.84
CA LYS A 687 11.57 -5.82 3.82
C LYS A 687 10.76 -6.93 3.16
N ALA A 688 10.33 -6.73 1.92
CA ALA A 688 9.63 -7.74 1.13
C ALA A 688 9.88 -7.54 -0.38
N ILE A 689 9.60 -8.58 -1.14
CA ILE A 689 9.60 -8.56 -2.61
C ILE A 689 8.46 -9.41 -3.15
N ALA A 690 7.75 -8.87 -4.14
CA ALA A 690 6.81 -9.58 -4.98
C ALA A 690 7.19 -9.35 -6.44
N ILE A 691 7.21 -10.41 -7.23
CA ILE A 691 7.52 -10.34 -8.65
C ILE A 691 6.27 -10.62 -9.49
N TYR A 692 6.23 -10.09 -10.70
CA TYR A 692 5.21 -10.47 -11.67
C TYR A 692 5.85 -10.56 -13.05
N ARG A 693 5.91 -11.78 -13.58
CA ARG A 693 6.42 -12.05 -14.92
C ARG A 693 5.31 -11.91 -15.93
N ASP A 694 5.61 -11.21 -17.02
CA ASP A 694 4.68 -11.12 -18.14
C ASP A 694 4.34 -12.53 -18.68
N GLY A 695 3.04 -12.81 -18.76
CA GLY A 695 2.50 -14.11 -19.17
C GLY A 695 2.52 -15.21 -18.11
N CYS A 696 2.83 -14.92 -16.83
CA CYS A 696 2.67 -15.93 -15.75
C CYS A 696 1.20 -16.26 -15.45
N LYS A 697 0.27 -15.38 -15.84
CA LYS A 697 -1.17 -15.68 -15.86
C LYS A 697 -1.71 -15.48 -17.27
N ARG A 698 -2.66 -16.33 -17.68
CA ARG A 698 -3.26 -16.30 -19.02
C ARG A 698 -4.23 -15.14 -19.27
N SER A 699 -4.60 -14.40 -18.22
CA SER A 699 -5.45 -13.21 -18.28
C SER A 699 -4.77 -12.05 -17.56
N GLN A 700 -4.61 -10.92 -18.23
CA GLN A 700 -4.10 -9.67 -17.66
C GLN A 700 -5.11 -8.52 -17.85
N PRO A 701 -5.29 -7.64 -16.86
CA PRO A 701 -6.27 -6.55 -16.93
C PRO A 701 -5.80 -5.32 -17.76
N LEU A 702 -4.52 -5.19 -18.08
CA LEU A 702 -3.95 -4.08 -18.87
C LEU A 702 -2.91 -4.64 -19.85
N ASN A 703 -2.96 -4.18 -21.10
CA ASN A 703 -2.07 -4.62 -22.19
C ASN A 703 -1.39 -3.44 -22.88
N THR A 704 -0.23 -3.68 -23.49
CA THR A 704 0.50 -2.72 -24.33
C THR A 704 0.09 -2.75 -25.80
N SER A 705 -0.72 -3.73 -26.21
CA SER A 705 -1.25 -3.88 -27.56
C SER A 705 -2.77 -4.00 -27.57
N ALA A 706 -3.38 -3.63 -28.70
CA ALA A 706 -4.80 -3.83 -28.97
C ALA A 706 -5.14 -5.27 -29.44
N THR A 707 -4.15 -6.14 -29.59
CA THR A 707 -4.32 -7.55 -29.96
C THR A 707 -3.46 -8.41 -29.04
N ASN A 708 -4.07 -9.44 -28.42
CA ASN A 708 -3.35 -10.44 -27.61
C ASN A 708 -2.29 -11.18 -28.41
#